data_AF-A0AA47GV10-F1
#
_entry.id   AF-A0AA47GV10-F1
#
_cell.length_a   1.000
_cell.length_b   1.000
_cell.length_c   1.000
_cell.angle_alpha   90.00
_cell.angle_beta   90.00
_cell.angle_gamma   90.00
#
_symmetry.space_group_name_H-M   'P 1'
#
loop_
_entity.id
_entity.type
_entity.pdbx_description
1 polymer ?
#
loop_
_entity_poly.entity_id
_entity_poly.type
_entity_poly.pdbx_seq_one_letter_code
_entity_poly.pdbx_strand_id
1 'polypeptide(L)'
;MCSRRAVCHGLIFCLFGTLMSLHAQDGLAGGEEDAEGLRELNRSLVVDIQNAKHDELLAWCRVLNLAEDGDDEVLRNRLRDYYGVDFETDEVGTADVVGTKVVVESAQRGEYFKVEVDNSNLESVIRLSGGVIITVDTADKKHRIEADRVVLNQTRNTISVAGNITYRVLRGGKEEKYSGDKIVFRISDWAGIVFQGTAERTQTLDDETAVFFFRGKSIRQPKEGILIFNDGDITSDANLNPYYTLRAKKIWITGPSEWGLFSATLYVGHIPVFYFPFYWRSGSDLFFNPAIGKRSRVGYYIQTSTYLIGQKELQDKYPIMGFGSFDSLDYELVREGLFLTRKTDSRKIIRKNTLKYMLDVYTSLGAMTGFLGDFTIKKTSISFYTTIAVSRSISSNGNVYFRNNGGAKVYWNKSQVGDVVIPFRWGAYLDFKMDDWFLSLNWYSDPFYLKDFDDRKENFDWISYLFGEDSASAEETDLVTDLKWEIKGSQKFDGFENFAMDNLRVSLTWRNKLNQEVQESTNPDKEYNPLRSFYYPHILVLPDLRLSFSGKSPTWTVDRLNPSETPKPVMDDKAGEKSEKLETNSIPFRNSFDGIYSDDLLSTSINYNVQTQLYIEHRSDSSDWSSPSDIDFDFEPAQISTSPQGHLNYNFAFLGGLTGLDGTTTLSGLHQIHMDMFGEKSYANDETRLADYRNSKFLWDNWIRLYFKPFRRVPVFSDSSLNYDFDATIYSYRFSNGATLASPSYSSYWISEKEDLRKNMISMAIIWKLGAFNASFVNTADVPPLNQRYSMNSAVGFDYEGWNLDISQQTLHVLNRWEAQPLIMKASWKGWKDEVEISQSIRYDIDWNRLTDTETTFKFWGFGTSFIANYGTHYTWNQGDFIWNEDTMGFAPRHLRFFFYREFKPAPFWKNRIKLRTVIDTYWNINLTQPTDNVLEFKWIQEFHTYKFIDVKITFTAINRNMYIYFPWWREKLNIPGKIGFFEDLFKSFNIFNAGKRYESNFNMKRLDLTLIHHLGSWDLTVQYGGWPAYDSVRGSYTWKSDFNLSIKWNPLPVFNQRTSYKNDIWSVDSFEYDVDQRQ
;
A
#
# COMPACT_ATOMS: atom_id res chain seq x y z
N MET A 1 -33.68 -39.89 -8.82
CA MET A 1 -32.27 -40.13 -8.43
C MET A 1 -31.24 -39.76 -9.52
N CYS A 2 -31.41 -40.08 -10.82
CA CYS A 2 -30.44 -39.67 -11.86
C CYS A 2 -30.47 -38.17 -12.28
N SER A 3 -31.54 -37.41 -12.02
CA SER A 3 -31.58 -35.99 -12.41
C SER A 3 -30.95 -35.02 -11.37
N ARG A 4 -30.77 -35.45 -10.11
CA ARG A 4 -30.21 -34.60 -9.03
C ARG A 4 -28.70 -34.40 -9.16
N ARG A 5 -27.96 -35.43 -9.61
CA ARG A 5 -26.53 -35.30 -9.92
C ARG A 5 -26.26 -34.49 -11.19
N ALA A 6 -27.18 -34.49 -12.15
CA ALA A 6 -26.99 -33.92 -13.49
C ALA A 6 -27.05 -32.38 -13.54
N VAL A 7 -27.71 -31.69 -12.60
CA VAL A 7 -27.79 -30.22 -12.61
C VAL A 7 -26.56 -29.59 -11.94
N CYS A 8 -26.06 -30.18 -10.84
CA CYS A 8 -24.79 -29.78 -10.23
C CYS A 8 -23.57 -30.27 -11.03
N HIS A 9 -23.59 -31.51 -11.54
CA HIS A 9 -22.55 -31.95 -12.48
C HIS A 9 -22.67 -31.21 -13.81
N GLY A 10 -23.86 -30.82 -14.27
CA GLY A 10 -24.06 -30.05 -15.51
C GLY A 10 -23.49 -28.64 -15.43
N LEU A 11 -23.59 -27.96 -14.28
CA LEU A 11 -22.93 -26.67 -14.05
C LEU A 11 -21.40 -26.82 -13.98
N ILE A 12 -20.90 -27.89 -13.34
CA ILE A 12 -19.46 -28.20 -13.24
C ILE A 12 -18.87 -28.68 -14.59
N PHE A 13 -19.63 -29.44 -15.40
CA PHE A 13 -19.23 -29.91 -16.74
C PHE A 13 -19.44 -28.87 -17.83
N CYS A 14 -20.39 -27.92 -17.70
CA CYS A 14 -20.51 -26.79 -18.63
C CYS A 14 -19.43 -25.73 -18.40
N LEU A 15 -18.96 -25.55 -17.17
CA LEU A 15 -17.80 -24.70 -16.85
C LEU A 15 -16.46 -25.34 -17.24
N PHE A 16 -16.32 -26.67 -17.20
CA PHE A 16 -15.11 -27.36 -17.69
C PHE A 16 -15.14 -27.71 -19.18
N GLY A 17 -16.32 -27.98 -19.76
CA GLY A 17 -16.49 -28.44 -21.14
C GLY A 17 -16.37 -27.35 -22.20
N THR A 18 -16.59 -26.08 -21.84
CA THR A 18 -16.44 -24.94 -22.76
C THR A 18 -14.98 -24.48 -22.93
N LEU A 19 -14.04 -25.02 -22.14
CA LEU A 19 -12.59 -24.76 -22.25
C LEU A 19 -11.84 -25.80 -23.10
N MET A 20 -12.47 -26.92 -23.49
CA MET A 20 -11.81 -28.03 -24.21
C MET A 20 -12.23 -28.23 -25.68
N SER A 21 -12.93 -27.27 -26.31
CA SER A 21 -13.32 -27.37 -27.72
C SER A 21 -12.63 -26.35 -28.65
N LEU A 22 -11.44 -25.88 -28.28
CA LEU A 22 -10.61 -24.98 -29.09
C LEU A 22 -9.22 -25.58 -29.29
N HIS A 23 -9.12 -26.84 -29.71
CA HIS A 23 -7.91 -27.47 -30.25
C HIS A 23 -8.31 -28.62 -31.17
N ALA A 24 -8.62 -28.31 -32.44
CA ALA A 24 -8.70 -29.29 -33.51
C ALA A 24 -8.68 -28.60 -34.89
N GLN A 25 -7.55 -27.98 -35.24
CA GLN A 25 -7.06 -27.87 -36.61
C GLN A 25 -5.69 -27.21 -36.56
N ASP A 26 -4.65 -28.01 -36.68
CA ASP A 26 -3.50 -27.68 -37.52
C ASP A 26 -2.75 -28.98 -37.80
N GLY A 27 -2.98 -29.49 -39.01
CA GLY A 27 -2.16 -30.52 -39.61
C GLY A 27 -1.10 -29.85 -40.49
N LEU A 28 0.10 -30.43 -40.41
CA LEU A 28 1.17 -30.38 -41.43
C LEU A 28 1.97 -29.07 -41.52
N ALA A 29 3.02 -28.97 -40.69
CA ALA A 29 4.24 -28.25 -41.01
C ALA A 29 5.45 -28.98 -40.41
N GLY A 30 5.70 -30.22 -40.85
CA GLY A 30 7.01 -30.83 -40.73
C GLY A 30 7.87 -30.35 -41.88
N GLY A 31 8.90 -29.54 -41.60
CA GLY A 31 9.82 -29.09 -42.64
C GLY A 31 10.86 -28.03 -42.27
N GLU A 32 10.72 -27.29 -41.17
CA GLU A 32 11.65 -26.16 -40.87
C GLU A 32 12.69 -26.44 -39.77
N GLU A 33 12.47 -27.36 -38.83
CA GLU A 33 13.43 -27.62 -37.73
C GLU A 33 14.76 -28.25 -38.19
N ASP A 34 14.76 -29.04 -39.26
CA ASP A 34 16.00 -29.62 -39.81
C ASP A 34 16.84 -28.58 -40.58
N ALA A 35 16.24 -27.46 -41.03
CA ALA A 35 16.95 -26.44 -41.81
C ALA A 35 17.68 -25.40 -40.95
N GLU A 36 17.20 -25.14 -39.73
CA GLU A 36 17.83 -24.21 -38.77
C GLU A 36 19.05 -24.84 -38.09
N GLY A 37 18.98 -26.12 -37.70
CA GLY A 37 20.10 -26.86 -37.12
C GLY A 37 21.28 -27.01 -38.08
N LEU A 38 21.03 -27.21 -39.38
CA LEU A 38 22.07 -27.26 -40.42
C LEU A 38 22.69 -25.87 -40.69
N ARG A 39 21.92 -24.78 -40.57
CA ARG A 39 22.43 -23.41 -40.73
C ARG A 39 23.33 -22.97 -39.58
N GLU A 40 22.96 -23.27 -38.34
CA GLU A 40 23.77 -22.95 -37.14
C GLU A 40 25.06 -23.78 -37.10
N LEU A 41 25.01 -25.06 -37.48
CA LEU A 41 26.20 -25.91 -37.59
C LEU A 41 27.18 -25.36 -38.63
N ASN A 42 26.69 -24.98 -39.82
CA ASN A 42 27.52 -24.39 -40.88
C ASN A 42 28.15 -23.05 -40.45
N ARG A 43 27.43 -22.24 -39.66
CA ARG A 43 27.94 -20.94 -39.18
C ARG A 43 29.05 -21.12 -38.14
N SER A 44 28.93 -22.10 -37.24
CA SER A 44 29.99 -22.44 -36.29
C SER A 44 31.24 -23.00 -36.98
N LEU A 45 31.06 -23.89 -37.96
CA LEU A 45 32.15 -24.50 -38.75
C LEU A 45 32.97 -23.46 -39.51
N VAL A 46 32.32 -22.44 -40.07
CA VAL A 46 32.98 -21.35 -40.79
C VAL A 46 33.89 -20.52 -39.87
N VAL A 47 33.42 -20.24 -38.64
CA VAL A 47 34.17 -19.49 -37.63
C VAL A 47 35.34 -20.32 -37.07
N ASP A 48 35.13 -21.63 -36.89
CA ASP A 48 36.17 -22.54 -36.42
C ASP A 48 37.30 -22.72 -37.45
N ILE A 49 36.97 -22.86 -38.74
CA ILE A 49 37.97 -22.93 -39.83
C ILE A 49 38.75 -21.61 -39.95
N GLN A 50 38.12 -20.45 -39.71
CA GLN A 50 38.79 -19.14 -39.74
C GLN A 50 39.76 -18.94 -38.56
N ASN A 51 39.40 -19.37 -37.36
CA ASN A 51 40.17 -19.11 -36.14
C ASN A 51 41.19 -20.22 -35.79
N ALA A 52 41.12 -21.38 -36.46
CA ALA A 52 42.06 -22.48 -36.26
C ALA A 52 43.50 -22.11 -36.63
N LYS A 53 44.44 -22.58 -35.79
CA LYS A 53 45.89 -22.41 -35.98
C LYS A 53 46.43 -23.40 -37.01
N HIS A 54 47.59 -23.12 -37.60
CA HIS A 54 48.23 -23.98 -38.62
C HIS A 54 48.27 -25.47 -38.24
N ASP A 55 48.73 -25.80 -37.02
CA ASP A 55 48.83 -27.19 -36.55
C ASP A 55 47.44 -27.86 -36.39
N GLU A 56 46.42 -27.08 -36.03
CA GLU A 56 45.03 -27.54 -35.90
C GLU A 56 44.41 -27.80 -37.27
N LEU A 57 44.68 -26.94 -38.26
CA LEU A 57 44.26 -27.12 -39.66
C LEU A 57 44.89 -28.37 -40.27
N LEU A 58 46.17 -28.62 -40.01
CA LEU A 58 46.87 -29.84 -40.44
C LEU A 58 46.27 -31.10 -39.80
N ALA A 59 46.03 -31.07 -38.49
CA ALA A 59 45.39 -32.17 -37.78
C ALA A 59 43.98 -32.43 -38.29
N TRP A 60 43.23 -31.38 -38.62
CA TRP A 60 41.88 -31.48 -39.16
C TRP A 60 41.87 -32.10 -40.56
N CYS A 61 42.76 -31.64 -41.45
CA CYS A 61 42.99 -32.25 -42.75
C CYS A 61 43.41 -33.72 -42.63
N ARG A 62 44.27 -34.07 -41.67
CA ARG A 62 44.70 -35.46 -41.40
C ARG A 62 43.56 -36.36 -40.97
N VAL A 63 42.69 -35.87 -40.09
CA VAL A 63 41.50 -36.62 -39.62
C VAL A 63 40.50 -36.83 -40.75
N LEU A 64 40.37 -35.85 -41.66
CA LEU A 64 39.47 -35.90 -42.81
C LEU A 64 40.09 -36.56 -44.06
N ASN A 65 41.33 -37.05 -43.94
CA ASN A 65 42.09 -37.70 -45.01
C ASN A 65 42.31 -36.80 -46.25
N LEU A 66 42.47 -35.50 -46.01
CA LEU A 66 42.79 -34.46 -47.00
C LEU A 66 44.30 -34.23 -47.04
N ALA A 67 44.82 -33.74 -48.18
CA ALA A 67 46.25 -33.47 -48.33
C ALA A 67 46.74 -32.42 -47.31
N GLU A 68 47.96 -32.60 -46.79
CA GLU A 68 48.55 -31.78 -45.71
C GLU A 68 49.50 -30.68 -46.24
N ASP A 69 49.55 -30.47 -47.56
CA ASP A 69 50.46 -29.52 -48.21
C ASP A 69 49.78 -28.16 -48.47
N GLY A 70 50.42 -27.06 -48.04
CA GLY A 70 50.00 -25.68 -48.34
C GLY A 70 50.18 -24.69 -47.19
N ASP A 71 50.05 -23.40 -47.50
CA ASP A 71 49.94 -22.29 -46.53
C ASP A 71 48.54 -22.29 -45.87
N ASP A 72 48.35 -21.53 -44.79
CA ASP A 72 47.11 -21.49 -43.99
C ASP A 72 45.84 -21.27 -44.84
N GLU A 73 45.93 -20.43 -45.88
CA GLU A 73 44.81 -20.19 -46.80
C GLU A 73 44.46 -21.39 -47.66
N VAL A 74 45.45 -22.18 -48.08
CA VAL A 74 45.24 -23.38 -48.92
C VAL A 74 44.57 -24.49 -48.10
N LEU A 75 45.00 -24.68 -46.84
CA LEU A 75 44.39 -25.64 -45.91
C LEU A 75 42.95 -25.24 -45.54
N ARG A 76 42.70 -23.95 -45.29
CA ARG A 76 41.34 -23.45 -45.02
C ARG A 76 40.42 -23.61 -46.23
N ASN A 77 40.87 -23.29 -47.44
CA ASN A 77 40.06 -23.46 -48.64
C ASN A 77 39.76 -24.94 -48.92
N ARG A 78 40.71 -25.84 -48.65
CA ARG A 78 40.49 -27.29 -48.77
C ARG A 78 39.45 -27.82 -47.77
N LEU A 79 39.45 -27.32 -46.54
CA LEU A 79 38.42 -27.63 -45.55
C LEU A 79 37.06 -27.03 -45.94
N ARG A 80 37.03 -25.82 -46.52
CA ARG A 80 35.80 -25.20 -47.04
C ARG A 80 35.17 -26.01 -48.17
N ASP A 81 36.00 -26.46 -49.12
CA ASP A 81 35.55 -27.29 -50.25
C ASP A 81 35.01 -28.65 -49.78
N TYR A 82 35.63 -29.24 -48.75
CA TYR A 82 35.17 -30.50 -48.18
C TYR A 82 33.80 -30.39 -47.50
N TYR A 83 33.54 -29.27 -46.81
CA TYR A 83 32.28 -29.04 -46.08
C TYR A 83 31.22 -28.29 -46.91
N GLY A 84 31.56 -27.80 -48.11
CA GLY A 84 30.62 -27.15 -49.03
C GLY A 84 30.07 -25.82 -48.51
N VAL A 85 30.90 -25.01 -47.85
CA VAL A 85 30.48 -23.75 -47.21
C VAL A 85 31.14 -22.56 -47.90
N ASP A 86 30.34 -21.81 -48.68
CA ASP A 86 30.75 -20.55 -49.30
C ASP A 86 30.59 -19.37 -48.33
N PHE A 87 31.55 -18.45 -48.34
CA PHE A 87 31.38 -17.15 -47.72
C PHE A 87 30.53 -16.27 -48.64
N GLU A 88 29.41 -15.76 -48.14
CA GLU A 88 29.10 -14.37 -48.47
C GLU A 88 30.22 -13.54 -47.83
N THR A 89 31.21 -13.19 -48.64
CA THR A 89 32.02 -12.02 -48.34
C THR A 89 31.03 -10.88 -48.27
N ASP A 90 30.77 -10.37 -47.05
CA ASP A 90 30.55 -8.94 -46.91
C ASP A 90 31.71 -8.30 -47.66
N GLU A 91 31.45 -7.87 -48.90
CA GLU A 91 32.24 -6.82 -49.49
C GLU A 91 32.31 -5.78 -48.39
N VAL A 92 33.54 -5.51 -47.95
CA VAL A 92 33.86 -4.25 -47.30
C VAL A 92 33.52 -3.21 -48.35
N GLY A 93 32.22 -2.88 -48.45
CA GLY A 93 31.77 -1.61 -48.90
C GLY A 93 32.66 -0.65 -48.15
N THR A 94 33.40 0.14 -48.92
CA THR A 94 34.07 1.33 -48.47
C THR A 94 33.03 2.18 -47.75
N ALA A 95 32.77 1.85 -46.49
CA ALA A 95 32.07 2.69 -45.56
C ALA A 95 32.97 3.90 -45.47
N ASP A 96 32.44 5.03 -45.93
CA ASP A 96 33.03 6.34 -45.72
C ASP A 96 33.65 6.35 -44.33
N VAL A 97 34.96 6.62 -44.29
CA VAL A 97 35.69 6.84 -43.06
C VAL A 97 35.02 8.02 -42.36
N VAL A 98 34.07 7.74 -41.48
CA VAL A 98 33.61 8.68 -40.45
C VAL A 98 34.81 8.83 -39.52
N GLY A 99 35.71 9.73 -39.89
CA GLY A 99 36.96 9.92 -39.19
C GLY A 99 36.70 10.23 -37.73
N THR A 100 37.13 9.34 -36.84
CA THR A 100 37.19 9.60 -35.41
C THR A 100 38.03 10.86 -35.20
N LYS A 101 37.38 11.97 -34.84
CA LYS A 101 38.07 13.26 -34.70
C LYS A 101 38.74 13.32 -33.33
N VAL A 102 40.05 13.15 -33.32
CA VAL A 102 40.89 13.39 -32.14
C VAL A 102 41.25 14.87 -32.09
N VAL A 103 40.73 15.60 -31.11
CA VAL A 103 41.00 17.02 -30.89
C VAL A 103 42.01 17.18 -29.75
N VAL A 104 43.16 17.78 -30.04
CA VAL A 104 44.11 18.21 -29.00
C VAL A 104 43.70 19.60 -28.55
N GLU A 105 43.17 19.72 -27.33
CA GLU A 105 42.72 21.00 -26.76
C GLU A 105 43.89 21.82 -26.22
N SER A 106 44.91 21.15 -25.66
CA SER A 106 46.10 21.79 -25.10
C SER A 106 47.29 20.85 -25.08
N ALA A 107 48.50 21.37 -25.37
CA ALA A 107 49.79 20.72 -25.13
C ALA A 107 50.89 21.80 -25.18
N GLN A 108 51.85 21.78 -24.25
CA GLN A 108 52.96 22.75 -24.25
C GLN A 108 53.98 22.48 -25.36
N ARG A 109 54.19 21.21 -25.73
CA ARG A 109 55.13 20.80 -26.78
C ARG A 109 54.61 19.58 -27.51
N GLY A 110 54.60 19.65 -28.85
CA GLY A 110 54.25 18.55 -29.74
C GLY A 110 55.40 18.24 -30.71
N GLU A 111 55.79 16.98 -30.82
CA GLU A 111 56.82 16.51 -31.74
C GLU A 111 56.25 15.42 -32.64
N TYR A 112 56.49 15.53 -33.93
CA TYR A 112 56.17 14.49 -34.91
C TYR A 112 57.48 13.89 -35.42
N PHE A 113 57.63 12.57 -35.30
CA PHE A 113 58.81 11.87 -35.78
C PHE A 113 58.45 10.47 -36.28
N LYS A 114 59.27 9.95 -37.20
CA LYS A 114 59.16 8.59 -37.71
C LYS A 114 60.21 7.70 -37.03
N VAL A 115 59.79 6.57 -36.48
CA VAL A 115 60.66 5.62 -35.77
C VAL A 115 60.77 4.34 -36.59
N GLU A 116 61.98 3.89 -36.86
CA GLU A 116 62.25 2.61 -37.51
C GLU A 116 62.36 1.53 -36.43
N VAL A 117 61.45 0.55 -36.44
CA VAL A 117 61.31 -0.43 -35.33
C VAL A 117 61.85 -1.82 -35.71
N ASP A 118 61.95 -2.14 -37.00
CA ASP A 118 62.68 -3.26 -37.59
C ASP A 118 62.95 -2.89 -39.06
N ASN A 119 64.00 -3.45 -39.68
CA ASN A 119 64.65 -3.10 -40.97
C ASN A 119 63.77 -2.99 -42.26
N SER A 120 62.48 -2.65 -42.16
CA SER A 120 61.57 -2.35 -43.26
C SER A 120 60.28 -1.57 -42.88
N ASN A 121 60.06 -1.17 -41.61
CA ASN A 121 58.82 -0.45 -41.22
C ASN A 121 59.07 0.86 -40.45
N LEU A 122 58.67 1.99 -41.07
CA LEU A 122 58.68 3.34 -40.48
C LEU A 122 57.35 3.64 -39.78
N GLU A 123 57.38 3.78 -38.46
CA GLU A 123 56.21 4.13 -37.64
C GLU A 123 56.08 5.63 -37.45
N SER A 124 54.91 6.20 -37.71
CA SER A 124 54.65 7.64 -37.52
C SER A 124 54.12 7.90 -36.11
N VAL A 125 54.88 8.67 -35.32
CA VAL A 125 54.61 8.91 -33.90
C VAL A 125 54.49 10.40 -33.61
N ILE A 126 53.41 10.79 -32.93
CA ILE A 126 53.18 12.12 -32.36
C ILE A 126 53.40 12.04 -30.85
N ARG A 127 54.31 12.85 -30.31
CA ARG A 127 54.55 12.98 -28.87
C ARG A 127 54.13 14.36 -28.38
N LEU A 128 53.14 14.40 -27.52
CA LEU A 128 52.66 15.59 -26.82
C LEU A 128 53.16 15.57 -25.38
N SER A 129 53.60 16.71 -24.86
CA SER A 129 54.12 16.84 -23.50
C SER A 129 53.78 18.19 -22.88
N GLY A 130 53.51 18.19 -21.57
CA GLY A 130 53.21 19.35 -20.74
C GLY A 130 51.72 19.73 -20.78
N GLY A 131 50.96 19.32 -19.75
CA GLY A 131 49.54 19.69 -19.57
C GLY A 131 48.66 19.30 -20.76
N VAL A 132 48.78 18.06 -21.24
CA VAL A 132 48.12 17.61 -22.47
C VAL A 132 46.66 17.28 -22.20
N ILE A 133 45.76 17.87 -22.98
CA ILE A 133 44.32 17.59 -22.95
C ILE A 133 43.87 17.15 -24.34
N ILE A 134 43.29 15.95 -24.42
CA ILE A 134 42.80 15.36 -25.66
C ILE A 134 41.33 14.99 -25.49
N THR A 135 40.52 15.38 -26.46
CA THR A 135 39.12 14.99 -26.56
C THR A 135 38.92 14.15 -27.82
N VAL A 136 38.37 12.95 -27.65
CA VAL A 136 37.96 12.07 -28.76
C VAL A 136 36.44 12.06 -28.80
N ASP A 137 35.89 12.52 -29.91
CA ASP A 137 34.44 12.62 -30.13
C ASP A 137 33.97 11.46 -31.01
N THR A 138 32.93 10.76 -30.57
CA THR A 138 32.29 9.64 -31.29
C THR A 138 30.78 9.83 -31.22
N ALA A 139 30.01 9.34 -32.20
CA ALA A 139 28.58 9.66 -32.38
C ALA A 139 27.69 9.58 -31.11
N ASP A 140 28.05 8.74 -30.13
CA ASP A 140 27.31 8.56 -28.86
C ASP A 140 28.11 8.93 -27.58
N LYS A 141 29.40 9.29 -27.67
CA LYS A 141 30.30 9.39 -26.50
C LYS A 141 31.35 10.48 -26.64
N LYS A 142 31.65 11.13 -25.52
CA LYS A 142 32.75 12.08 -25.39
C LYS A 142 33.82 11.55 -24.43
N HIS A 143 35.02 11.33 -24.95
CA HIS A 143 36.17 10.87 -24.17
C HIS A 143 37.14 12.03 -23.96
N ARG A 144 37.47 12.35 -22.72
CA ARG A 144 38.39 13.44 -22.36
C ARG A 144 39.55 12.90 -21.54
N ILE A 145 40.78 13.10 -22.00
CA ILE A 145 42.02 12.61 -21.41
C ILE A 145 42.88 13.80 -21.00
N GLU A 146 43.29 13.86 -19.73
CA GLU A 146 44.25 14.84 -19.20
C GLU A 146 45.51 14.08 -18.72
N ALA A 147 46.71 14.50 -19.14
CA ALA A 147 47.97 13.86 -18.75
C ALA A 147 49.22 14.73 -18.98
N ASP A 148 50.36 14.32 -18.43
CA ASP A 148 51.64 15.01 -18.63
C ASP A 148 52.27 14.70 -20.00
N ARG A 149 52.10 13.48 -20.49
CA ARG A 149 52.63 13.03 -21.78
C ARG A 149 51.66 12.11 -22.51
N VAL A 150 51.46 12.37 -23.80
CA VAL A 150 50.70 11.49 -24.69
C VAL A 150 51.54 11.15 -25.92
N VAL A 151 51.57 9.87 -26.28
CA VAL A 151 52.23 9.36 -27.49
C VAL A 151 51.16 8.70 -28.35
N LEU A 152 50.88 9.27 -29.51
CA LEU A 152 49.97 8.76 -30.50
C LEU A 152 50.78 8.12 -31.62
N ASN A 153 50.67 6.80 -31.79
CA ASN A 153 51.27 6.07 -32.89
C ASN A 153 50.21 5.87 -33.98
N GLN A 154 50.35 6.60 -35.09
CA GLN A 154 49.39 6.58 -36.19
C GLN A 154 49.45 5.26 -36.97
N THR A 155 50.64 4.66 -37.12
CA THR A 155 50.82 3.39 -37.83
C THR A 155 50.15 2.22 -37.09
N ARG A 156 50.23 2.21 -35.75
CA ARG A 156 49.62 1.17 -34.90
C ARG A 156 48.23 1.53 -34.37
N ASN A 157 47.73 2.73 -34.68
CA ASN A 157 46.48 3.29 -34.16
C ASN A 157 46.35 3.22 -32.62
N THR A 158 47.44 3.50 -31.88
CA THR A 158 47.50 3.40 -30.41
C THR A 158 47.82 4.74 -29.76
N ILE A 159 47.17 5.00 -28.62
CA ILE A 159 47.45 6.13 -27.73
C ILE A 159 48.06 5.59 -26.45
N SER A 160 49.25 6.09 -26.10
CA SER A 160 49.93 5.83 -24.84
C SER A 160 50.00 7.11 -24.02
N VAL A 161 49.37 7.12 -22.87
CA VAL A 161 49.25 8.25 -21.95
C VAL A 161 50.10 7.95 -20.71
N ALA A 162 50.86 8.92 -20.19
CA ALA A 162 51.71 8.76 -19.02
C ALA A 162 51.75 10.03 -18.17
N GLY A 163 51.67 9.87 -16.84
CA GLY A 163 51.78 10.93 -15.84
C GLY A 163 50.46 11.69 -15.59
N ASN A 164 50.07 11.78 -14.31
CA ASN A 164 48.87 12.49 -13.80
C ASN A 164 47.61 12.26 -14.65
N ILE A 165 47.31 10.99 -14.95
CA ILE A 165 46.28 10.66 -15.93
C ILE A 165 44.90 10.78 -15.31
N THR A 166 44.04 11.61 -15.91
CA THR A 166 42.61 11.64 -15.64
C THR A 166 41.84 11.41 -16.94
N TYR A 167 41.20 10.25 -17.04
CA TYR A 167 40.38 9.87 -18.18
C TYR A 167 38.90 9.88 -17.80
N ARG A 168 38.10 10.69 -18.48
CA ARG A 168 36.65 10.83 -18.26
C ARG A 168 35.88 10.39 -19.49
N VAL A 169 34.87 9.56 -19.27
CA VAL A 169 33.94 9.11 -20.31
C VAL A 169 32.52 9.54 -19.95
N LEU A 170 31.89 10.32 -20.82
CA LEU A 170 30.50 10.76 -20.68
C LEU A 170 29.60 9.89 -21.55
N ARG A 171 28.65 9.18 -20.93
CA ARG A 171 27.68 8.31 -21.61
C ARG A 171 26.28 8.52 -21.00
N GLY A 172 25.34 9.07 -21.78
CA GLY A 172 23.93 9.18 -21.37
C GLY A 172 23.68 9.88 -20.02
N GLY A 173 24.52 10.86 -19.64
CA GLY A 173 24.41 11.58 -18.36
C GLY A 173 25.15 10.95 -17.16
N LYS A 174 25.78 9.78 -17.32
CA LYS A 174 26.66 9.16 -16.31
C LYS A 174 28.14 9.42 -16.67
N GLU A 175 28.94 9.82 -15.68
CA GLU A 175 30.38 10.07 -15.82
C GLU A 175 31.17 8.89 -15.22
N GLU A 176 32.00 8.23 -16.04
CA GLU A 176 32.99 7.25 -15.57
C GLU A 176 34.38 7.90 -15.55
N LYS A 177 35.10 7.74 -14.45
CA LYS A 177 36.44 8.33 -14.27
C LYS A 177 37.48 7.23 -14.03
N TYR A 178 38.54 7.26 -14.83
CA TYR A 178 39.70 6.38 -14.72
C TYR A 178 40.94 7.20 -14.42
N SER A 179 41.81 6.68 -13.57
CA SER A 179 43.13 7.26 -13.25
C SER A 179 44.19 6.16 -13.20
N GLY A 180 45.45 6.52 -13.41
CA GLY A 180 46.58 5.58 -13.32
C GLY A 180 47.91 6.18 -13.78
N ASP A 181 48.97 5.38 -13.74
CA ASP A 181 50.33 5.82 -14.09
C ASP A 181 50.57 5.86 -15.60
N LYS A 182 50.02 4.86 -16.30
CA LYS A 182 50.15 4.68 -17.74
C LYS A 182 48.88 4.03 -18.30
N ILE A 183 48.34 4.61 -19.36
CA ILE A 183 47.21 4.03 -20.12
C ILE A 183 47.68 3.81 -21.55
N VAL A 184 47.44 2.61 -22.08
CA VAL A 184 47.67 2.32 -23.50
C VAL A 184 46.38 1.77 -24.07
N PHE A 185 45.83 2.38 -25.12
CA PHE A 185 44.65 1.87 -25.79
C PHE A 185 44.76 2.06 -27.30
N ARG A 186 44.06 1.20 -28.05
CA ARG A 186 43.94 1.26 -29.50
C ARG A 186 42.65 1.98 -29.86
N ILE A 187 42.71 2.89 -30.82
CA ILE A 187 41.56 3.76 -31.16
C ILE A 187 40.48 2.99 -31.93
N SER A 188 40.83 1.93 -32.67
CA SER A 188 39.90 1.18 -33.51
C SER A 188 38.86 0.36 -32.73
N ASP A 189 39.23 -0.22 -31.59
CA ASP A 189 38.41 -1.17 -30.82
C ASP A 189 38.34 -0.83 -29.31
N TRP A 190 38.97 0.29 -28.92
CA TRP A 190 39.16 0.71 -27.52
C TRP A 190 39.81 -0.36 -26.64
N ALA A 191 40.53 -1.31 -27.23
CA ALA A 191 41.24 -2.33 -26.49
C ALA A 191 42.49 -1.72 -25.85
N GLY A 192 42.69 -1.94 -24.55
CA GLY A 192 43.73 -1.26 -23.81
C GLY A 192 44.08 -1.85 -22.45
N ILE A 193 45.14 -1.31 -21.86
CA ILE A 193 45.63 -1.65 -20.53
C ILE A 193 45.92 -0.36 -19.77
N VAL A 194 45.37 -0.26 -18.55
CA VAL A 194 45.72 0.73 -17.55
C VAL A 194 46.64 0.08 -16.52
N PHE A 195 47.79 0.69 -16.25
CA PHE A 195 48.72 0.27 -15.20
C PHE A 195 48.49 1.09 -13.93
N GLN A 196 48.45 0.40 -12.78
CA GLN A 196 48.07 0.98 -11.48
C GLN A 196 46.78 1.81 -11.57
N GLY A 197 45.75 1.19 -12.14
CA GLY A 197 44.50 1.88 -12.47
C GLY A 197 43.53 1.96 -11.31
N THR A 198 42.83 3.08 -11.18
CA THR A 198 41.63 3.22 -10.36
C THR A 198 40.46 3.68 -11.24
N ALA A 199 39.37 2.93 -11.23
CA ALA A 199 38.11 3.30 -11.85
C ALA A 199 37.08 3.69 -10.78
N GLU A 200 36.46 4.85 -10.94
CA GLU A 200 35.43 5.40 -10.04
C GLU A 200 34.05 5.26 -10.70
N ARG A 201 33.07 4.76 -9.95
CA ARG A 201 31.67 4.61 -10.41
C ARG A 201 30.70 5.14 -9.36
N THR A 202 29.82 6.05 -9.76
CA THR A 202 28.75 6.59 -8.89
C THR A 202 27.47 5.78 -9.07
N GLN A 203 26.84 5.38 -7.96
CA GLN A 203 25.56 4.68 -7.93
C GLN A 203 24.66 5.24 -6.83
N THR A 204 23.35 5.18 -7.03
CA THR A 204 22.37 5.56 -6.01
C THR A 204 21.91 4.29 -5.28
N LEU A 205 22.08 4.23 -3.95
CA LEU A 205 21.55 3.20 -3.06
C LEU A 205 20.68 3.88 -2.00
N ASP A 206 19.43 3.42 -1.81
CA ASP A 206 18.51 3.89 -0.76
C ASP A 206 18.41 5.44 -0.64
N ASP A 207 18.18 6.14 -1.75
CA ASP A 207 18.14 7.62 -1.85
C ASP A 207 19.48 8.35 -1.55
N GLU A 208 20.59 7.63 -1.34
CA GLU A 208 21.95 8.17 -1.20
C GLU A 208 22.86 7.81 -2.39
N THR A 209 23.68 8.76 -2.85
CA THR A 209 24.67 8.50 -3.91
C THR A 209 25.99 8.00 -3.32
N ALA A 210 26.34 6.74 -3.58
CA ALA A 210 27.59 6.11 -3.21
C ALA A 210 28.56 6.02 -4.41
N VAL A 211 29.85 6.26 -4.16
CA VAL A 211 30.91 6.10 -5.17
C VAL A 211 31.71 4.84 -4.86
N PHE A 212 31.83 3.93 -5.82
CA PHE A 212 32.64 2.72 -5.74
C PHE A 212 33.97 2.90 -6.49
N PHE A 213 35.05 2.47 -5.86
CA PHE A 213 36.41 2.49 -6.38
C PHE A 213 36.84 1.06 -6.71
N PHE A 214 37.20 0.84 -7.99
CA PHE A 214 37.76 -0.40 -8.50
C PHE A 214 39.24 -0.17 -8.81
N ARG A 215 40.12 -0.73 -7.98
CA ARG A 215 41.57 -0.56 -8.08
C ARG A 215 42.20 -1.84 -8.62
N GLY A 216 43.31 -1.74 -9.34
CA GLY A 216 44.06 -2.93 -9.76
C GLY A 216 45.44 -2.61 -10.31
N LYS A 217 46.38 -3.55 -10.15
CA LYS A 217 47.75 -3.40 -10.69
C LYS A 217 47.74 -3.25 -12.22
N SER A 218 46.84 -3.97 -12.88
CA SER A 218 46.53 -3.76 -14.29
C SER A 218 45.04 -3.95 -14.54
N ILE A 219 44.42 -2.99 -15.22
CA ILE A 219 43.06 -3.11 -15.74
C ILE A 219 43.19 -3.36 -17.24
N ARG A 220 42.74 -4.52 -17.72
CA ARG A 220 42.74 -4.86 -19.14
C ARG A 220 41.33 -4.73 -19.69
N GLN A 221 41.22 -4.04 -20.82
CA GLN A 221 40.02 -3.95 -21.61
C GLN A 221 40.32 -4.63 -22.95
N PRO A 222 40.04 -5.93 -23.12
CA PRO A 222 40.31 -6.64 -24.37
C PRO A 222 39.36 -6.20 -25.50
N LYS A 223 38.14 -5.81 -25.15
CA LYS A 223 37.11 -5.28 -26.05
C LYS A 223 36.27 -4.27 -25.28
N GLU A 224 35.69 -3.32 -25.98
CA GLU A 224 34.75 -2.37 -25.39
C GLU A 224 33.64 -3.07 -24.58
N GLY A 225 33.48 -2.69 -23.31
CA GLY A 225 32.49 -3.26 -22.38
C GLY A 225 33.00 -4.40 -21.47
N ILE A 226 34.16 -5.00 -21.78
CA ILE A 226 34.77 -6.05 -20.94
C ILE A 226 35.96 -5.46 -20.18
N LEU A 227 35.93 -5.53 -18.85
CA LEU A 227 37.02 -5.12 -17.97
C LEU A 227 37.51 -6.30 -17.13
N ILE A 228 38.84 -6.48 -17.11
CA ILE A 228 39.52 -7.51 -16.32
C ILE A 228 40.54 -6.83 -15.43
N PHE A 229 40.33 -6.90 -14.11
CA PHE A 229 41.25 -6.37 -13.12
C PHE A 229 42.15 -7.51 -12.63
N ASN A 230 43.47 -7.35 -12.75
CA ASN A 230 44.43 -8.27 -12.15
C ASN A 230 44.95 -7.69 -10.84
N ASP A 231 45.00 -8.53 -9.80
CA ASP A 231 45.28 -8.13 -8.41
C ASP A 231 44.46 -6.88 -8.04
N GLY A 232 43.14 -7.02 -8.12
CA GLY A 232 42.20 -5.92 -7.98
C GLY A 232 41.53 -5.88 -6.62
N ASP A 233 41.11 -4.68 -6.21
CA ASP A 233 40.36 -4.45 -4.98
C ASP A 233 39.18 -3.50 -5.18
N ILE A 234 38.10 -3.73 -4.43
CA ILE A 234 36.84 -2.98 -4.54
C ILE A 234 36.43 -2.44 -3.19
N THR A 235 36.06 -1.16 -3.14
CA THR A 235 35.57 -0.49 -1.94
C THR A 235 34.68 0.71 -2.28
N SER A 236 33.77 1.11 -1.39
CA SER A 236 33.04 2.39 -1.49
C SER A 236 33.71 3.53 -0.72
N ASP A 237 34.89 3.29 -0.15
CA ASP A 237 35.64 4.28 0.61
C ASP A 237 36.79 4.84 -0.24
N ALA A 238 36.84 6.17 -0.35
CA ALA A 238 37.87 6.88 -1.12
C ALA A 238 39.26 6.77 -0.49
N ASN A 239 39.37 6.40 0.78
CA ASN A 239 40.64 6.34 1.51
C ASN A 239 41.59 5.26 0.98
N LEU A 240 42.88 5.43 1.25
CA LEU A 240 43.93 4.43 0.96
C LEU A 240 43.76 3.16 1.81
N ASN A 241 43.27 3.33 3.05
CA ASN A 241 42.92 2.23 3.96
C ASN A 241 41.40 2.21 4.16
N PRO A 242 40.65 1.51 3.31
CA PRO A 242 39.20 1.50 3.39
C PRO A 242 38.68 0.68 4.57
N TYR A 243 37.51 1.04 5.11
CA TYR A 243 36.83 0.25 6.15
C TYR A 243 36.45 -1.17 5.70
N TYR A 244 36.36 -1.40 4.40
CA TYR A 244 36.23 -2.72 3.82
C TYR A 244 36.85 -2.76 2.43
N THR A 245 37.35 -3.92 2.03
CA THR A 245 37.86 -4.12 0.68
C THR A 245 37.67 -5.57 0.25
N LEU A 246 37.13 -5.78 -0.94
CA LEU A 246 37.09 -7.08 -1.58
C LEU A 246 38.32 -7.20 -2.48
N ARG A 247 39.32 -7.98 -2.07
CA ARG A 247 40.55 -8.18 -2.86
C ARG A 247 40.45 -9.48 -3.63
N ALA A 248 40.71 -9.47 -4.93
CA ALA A 248 40.70 -10.67 -5.77
C ALA A 248 41.92 -10.71 -6.68
N LYS A 249 42.41 -11.92 -6.98
CA LYS A 249 43.47 -12.10 -7.97
C LYS A 249 43.00 -11.69 -9.37
N LYS A 250 41.74 -11.99 -9.70
CA LYS A 250 41.08 -11.52 -10.91
C LYS A 250 39.64 -11.12 -10.62
N ILE A 251 39.23 -9.99 -11.21
CA ILE A 251 37.84 -9.54 -11.25
C ILE A 251 37.49 -9.41 -12.73
N TRP A 252 36.43 -10.09 -13.15
CA TRP A 252 35.87 -9.99 -14.50
C TRP A 252 34.59 -9.18 -14.45
N ILE A 253 34.47 -8.22 -15.34
CA ILE A 253 33.23 -7.49 -15.61
C ILE A 253 33.02 -7.59 -17.11
N THR A 254 32.13 -8.46 -17.55
CA THR A 254 31.95 -8.82 -18.97
C THR A 254 30.73 -8.15 -19.59
N GLY A 255 29.78 -7.66 -18.78
CA GLY A 255 28.60 -6.96 -19.29
C GLY A 255 27.63 -6.50 -18.18
N PRO A 256 26.41 -6.06 -18.57
CA PRO A 256 25.32 -5.72 -17.65
C PRO A 256 25.01 -6.86 -16.69
N SER A 257 25.29 -6.68 -15.39
CA SER A 257 25.06 -7.68 -14.34
C SER A 257 25.84 -8.99 -14.47
N GLU A 258 26.84 -9.05 -15.37
CA GLU A 258 27.74 -10.19 -15.53
C GLU A 258 29.13 -9.88 -14.98
N TRP A 259 29.52 -10.60 -13.94
CA TRP A 259 30.81 -10.41 -13.30
C TRP A 259 31.28 -11.65 -12.56
N GLY A 260 32.58 -11.74 -12.34
CA GLY A 260 33.17 -12.85 -11.59
C GLY A 260 34.36 -12.42 -10.76
N LEU A 261 34.67 -13.24 -9.77
CA LEU A 261 35.80 -13.10 -8.86
C LEU A 261 36.56 -14.41 -8.81
N PHE A 262 37.89 -14.34 -8.83
CA PHE A 262 38.75 -15.50 -8.59
C PHE A 262 39.72 -15.22 -7.45
N SER A 263 39.75 -16.16 -6.50
CA SER A 263 40.51 -16.04 -5.26
C SER A 263 40.22 -14.69 -4.58
N ALA A 264 38.94 -14.41 -4.38
CA ALA A 264 38.45 -13.20 -3.73
C ALA A 264 38.48 -13.39 -2.21
N THR A 265 38.92 -12.38 -1.46
CA THR A 265 38.82 -12.36 -0.02
C THR A 265 38.17 -11.05 0.39
N LEU A 266 37.07 -11.13 1.11
CA LEU A 266 36.44 -9.97 1.72
C LEU A 266 37.19 -9.61 2.99
N TYR A 267 37.75 -8.41 3.02
CA TYR A 267 38.37 -7.82 4.21
C TYR A 267 37.44 -6.76 4.80
N VAL A 268 37.23 -6.82 6.11
CA VAL A 268 36.69 -5.71 6.89
C VAL A 268 37.87 -5.05 7.60
N GLY A 269 38.22 -3.84 7.16
CA GLY A 269 39.50 -3.21 7.43
C GLY A 269 40.66 -4.08 6.94
N HIS A 270 41.36 -4.71 7.87
CA HIS A 270 42.51 -5.59 7.60
C HIS A 270 42.21 -7.07 7.87
N ILE A 271 41.03 -7.40 8.36
CA ILE A 271 40.69 -8.76 8.79
C ILE A 271 39.99 -9.48 7.64
N PRO A 272 40.53 -10.60 7.14
CA PRO A 272 39.84 -11.43 6.15
C PRO A 272 38.65 -12.13 6.83
N VAL A 273 37.43 -11.81 6.39
CA VAL A 273 36.20 -12.37 6.95
C VAL A 273 35.72 -13.57 6.15
N PHE A 274 35.82 -13.50 4.82
CA PHE A 274 35.34 -14.57 3.96
C PHE A 274 36.19 -14.74 2.71
N TYR A 275 36.44 -15.99 2.32
CA TYR A 275 37.23 -16.34 1.13
C TYR A 275 36.34 -17.01 0.08
N PHE A 276 36.30 -16.42 -1.11
CA PHE A 276 35.65 -16.94 -2.30
C PHE A 276 36.73 -17.52 -3.25
N PRO A 277 36.89 -18.85 -3.35
CA PRO A 277 37.86 -19.44 -4.27
C PRO A 277 37.55 -19.06 -5.73
N PHE A 278 36.27 -19.08 -6.10
CA PHE A 278 35.74 -18.62 -7.37
C PHE A 278 34.27 -18.24 -7.18
N TYR A 279 33.85 -17.14 -7.79
CA TYR A 279 32.46 -16.70 -7.84
C TYR A 279 32.17 -16.17 -9.23
N TRP A 280 31.03 -16.53 -9.81
CA TRP A 280 30.61 -16.06 -11.11
C TRP A 280 29.12 -15.75 -11.08
N ARG A 281 28.75 -14.52 -11.37
CA ARG A 281 27.38 -14.10 -11.60
C ARG A 281 27.18 -13.96 -13.11
N SER A 282 26.36 -14.85 -13.66
CA SER A 282 25.90 -14.73 -15.04
C SER A 282 25.01 -13.49 -15.19
N GLY A 283 25.19 -12.73 -16.28
CA GLY A 283 24.27 -11.66 -16.67
C GLY A 283 22.99 -12.19 -17.34
N SER A 284 23.01 -13.47 -17.73
CA SER A 284 21.86 -14.21 -18.24
C SER A 284 21.21 -15.00 -17.12
N ASP A 285 19.91 -14.80 -16.93
CA ASP A 285 19.10 -15.60 -16.01
C ASP A 285 18.91 -17.01 -16.56
N LEU A 286 18.77 -17.99 -15.66
CA LEU A 286 18.35 -19.34 -16.05
C LEU A 286 16.90 -19.31 -16.52
N PHE A 287 16.52 -20.20 -17.45
CA PHE A 287 15.11 -20.30 -17.89
C PHE A 287 14.18 -20.83 -16.76
N PHE A 288 14.76 -21.46 -15.74
CA PHE A 288 14.08 -21.89 -14.51
C PHE A 288 14.76 -21.24 -13.29
N ASN A 289 13.98 -20.97 -12.25
CA ASN A 289 14.44 -20.23 -11.07
C ASN A 289 14.44 -21.14 -9.84
N PRO A 290 15.51 -21.89 -9.57
CA PRO A 290 15.61 -22.73 -8.38
C PRO A 290 15.96 -21.89 -7.15
N ALA A 291 15.22 -22.11 -6.07
CA ALA A 291 15.45 -21.60 -4.73
C ALA A 291 15.62 -22.76 -3.75
N ILE A 292 16.71 -22.71 -2.99
CA ILE A 292 17.09 -23.74 -2.03
C ILE A 292 17.12 -23.09 -0.66
N GLY A 293 16.55 -23.74 0.35
CA GLY A 293 16.55 -23.20 1.70
C GLY A 293 16.27 -24.25 2.76
N LYS A 294 16.14 -23.82 4.00
CA LYS A 294 15.82 -24.69 5.14
C LYS A 294 14.85 -23.98 6.09
N ARG A 295 13.79 -24.67 6.49
CA ARG A 295 12.82 -24.20 7.49
C ARG A 295 12.65 -25.22 8.62
N SER A 296 12.32 -24.75 9.82
CA SER A 296 12.19 -25.58 11.02
C SER A 296 11.12 -26.68 10.90
N ARG A 297 9.97 -26.39 10.27
CA ARG A 297 8.86 -27.34 10.12
C ARG A 297 8.97 -28.23 8.88
N VAL A 298 9.32 -27.67 7.72
CA VAL A 298 9.33 -28.38 6.42
C VAL A 298 10.72 -28.93 6.03
N GLY A 299 11.76 -28.62 6.78
CA GLY A 299 13.13 -29.09 6.56
C GLY A 299 13.81 -28.36 5.41
N TYR A 300 14.75 -29.03 4.74
CA TYR A 300 15.34 -28.52 3.50
C TYR A 300 14.30 -28.55 2.37
N TYR A 301 14.29 -27.50 1.55
CA TYR A 301 13.40 -27.39 0.39
C TYR A 301 14.17 -26.97 -0.87
N ILE A 302 13.67 -27.42 -2.01
CA ILE A 302 14.03 -26.96 -3.34
C ILE A 302 12.73 -26.53 -4.02
N GLN A 303 12.57 -25.24 -4.28
CA GLN A 303 11.42 -24.66 -4.97
C GLN A 303 11.93 -24.18 -6.33
N THR A 304 11.30 -24.56 -7.43
CA THR A 304 11.67 -24.05 -8.75
C THR A 304 10.47 -23.49 -9.49
N SER A 305 10.64 -22.30 -10.08
CA SER A 305 9.63 -21.65 -10.92
C SER A 305 10.17 -21.44 -12.34
N THR A 306 9.51 -22.03 -13.33
CA THR A 306 9.85 -21.93 -14.76
C THR A 306 8.79 -21.08 -15.46
N TYR A 307 9.20 -20.02 -16.14
CA TYR A 307 8.28 -19.17 -16.89
C TYR A 307 8.10 -19.75 -18.30
N LEU A 308 6.89 -20.22 -18.60
CA LEU A 308 6.49 -20.71 -19.92
C LEU A 308 6.06 -19.56 -20.84
N ILE A 309 5.41 -18.54 -20.27
CA ILE A 309 5.02 -17.30 -20.96
C ILE A 309 5.41 -16.13 -20.06
N GLY A 310 5.87 -15.04 -20.68
CA GLY A 310 6.30 -13.84 -19.97
C GLY A 310 7.68 -14.00 -19.34
N GLN A 311 8.07 -13.00 -18.57
CA GLN A 311 9.34 -12.96 -17.87
C GLN A 311 9.13 -12.74 -16.39
N LYS A 312 10.12 -13.15 -15.60
CA LYS A 312 10.19 -12.81 -14.19
C LYS A 312 10.22 -11.31 -14.01
N GLU A 313 9.46 -10.79 -13.06
CA GLU A 313 9.57 -9.38 -12.70
C GLU A 313 10.99 -9.11 -12.21
N LEU A 314 11.63 -8.10 -12.82
CA LEU A 314 12.93 -7.61 -12.38
C LEU A 314 12.72 -6.91 -11.03
N GLN A 315 12.88 -7.64 -9.93
CA GLN A 315 13.11 -6.98 -8.64
C GLN A 315 14.37 -6.13 -8.77
N ASP A 316 14.31 -4.89 -8.29
CA ASP A 316 15.46 -3.99 -8.12
C ASP A 316 16.47 -4.65 -7.18
N LYS A 317 17.26 -5.57 -7.73
CA LYS A 317 18.31 -6.26 -7.00
C LYS A 317 19.38 -5.22 -6.70
N TYR A 318 19.55 -4.94 -5.41
CA TYR A 318 20.60 -4.06 -4.91
C TYR A 318 21.93 -4.32 -5.64
N PRO A 319 22.58 -3.29 -6.20
CA PRO A 319 23.91 -3.45 -6.75
C PRO A 319 24.87 -3.82 -5.61
N ILE A 320 25.34 -5.06 -5.62
CA ILE A 320 26.28 -5.58 -4.62
C ILE A 320 27.63 -4.91 -4.88
N MET A 321 28.12 -4.09 -3.94
CA MET A 321 29.46 -3.48 -4.02
C MET A 321 29.75 -2.74 -5.34
N GLY A 322 28.74 -2.07 -5.92
CA GLY A 322 28.92 -1.36 -7.19
C GLY A 322 28.80 -2.24 -8.43
N PHE A 323 28.50 -3.53 -8.28
CA PHE A 323 28.18 -4.43 -9.37
C PHE A 323 26.66 -4.51 -9.57
N GLY A 324 26.15 -4.02 -10.71
CA GLY A 324 24.79 -4.40 -11.14
C GLY A 324 23.83 -3.30 -11.62
N SER A 325 24.21 -2.03 -11.71
CA SER A 325 23.28 -1.00 -12.21
C SER A 325 23.54 -0.64 -13.68
N PHE A 326 23.20 -1.54 -14.60
CA PHE A 326 22.98 -1.17 -15.99
C PHE A 326 21.47 -1.10 -16.22
N ASP A 327 21.03 -0.04 -16.90
CA ASP A 327 19.62 0.32 -17.08
C ASP A 327 18.75 -0.92 -17.30
N SER A 328 17.66 -0.96 -16.55
CA SER A 328 16.49 -1.84 -16.68
C SER A 328 15.79 -1.62 -18.02
N LEU A 329 16.52 -1.80 -19.13
CA LEU A 329 15.96 -1.81 -20.45
C LEU A 329 15.42 -3.23 -20.68
N ASP A 330 14.13 -3.34 -20.97
CA ASP A 330 13.48 -4.57 -21.36
C ASP A 330 14.09 -5.07 -22.68
N TYR A 331 14.98 -6.05 -22.59
CA TYR A 331 15.54 -6.75 -23.73
C TYR A 331 14.69 -7.97 -24.05
N GLU A 332 14.55 -8.29 -25.34
CA GLU A 332 14.02 -9.59 -25.74
C GLU A 332 15.03 -10.68 -25.34
N LEU A 333 14.61 -11.58 -24.45
CA LEU A 333 15.40 -12.72 -24.01
C LEU A 333 15.16 -13.91 -24.95
N VAL A 334 16.22 -14.45 -25.52
CA VAL A 334 16.23 -15.67 -26.31
C VAL A 334 16.80 -16.79 -25.45
N ARG A 335 16.19 -17.98 -25.53
CA ARG A 335 16.71 -19.15 -24.81
C ARG A 335 17.88 -19.75 -25.59
N GLU A 336 19.07 -19.70 -25.01
CA GLU A 336 20.25 -20.42 -25.47
C GLU A 336 20.60 -21.50 -24.42
N GLY A 337 20.18 -22.74 -24.69
CA GLY A 337 20.37 -23.87 -23.78
C GLY A 337 19.62 -23.69 -22.45
N LEU A 338 20.38 -23.57 -21.35
CA LEU A 338 19.86 -23.38 -19.99
C LEU A 338 19.70 -21.89 -19.60
N PHE A 339 20.22 -20.97 -20.41
CA PHE A 339 20.28 -19.54 -20.10
C PHE A 339 19.40 -18.72 -21.04
N LEU A 340 18.96 -17.56 -20.55
CA LEU A 340 18.25 -16.55 -21.31
C LEU A 340 19.24 -15.45 -21.71
N THR A 341 19.60 -15.38 -22.98
CA THR A 341 20.51 -14.38 -23.55
C THR A 341 19.72 -13.22 -24.12
N ARG A 342 20.29 -12.01 -24.08
CA ARG A 342 19.62 -10.81 -24.60
C ARG A 342 19.87 -10.72 -26.10
N LYS A 343 18.81 -10.56 -26.90
CA LYS A 343 18.93 -10.30 -28.35
C LYS A 343 19.43 -8.88 -28.58
N THR A 344 20.52 -8.74 -29.35
CA THR A 344 21.28 -7.49 -29.50
C THR A 344 20.54 -6.37 -30.25
N ASP A 345 19.42 -6.66 -30.94
CA ASP A 345 18.78 -5.73 -31.90
C ASP A 345 17.33 -5.31 -31.61
N SER A 346 16.65 -5.80 -30.56
CA SER A 346 15.24 -5.48 -30.32
C SER A 346 14.96 -4.97 -28.90
N ARG A 347 14.80 -3.65 -28.79
CA ARG A 347 14.11 -3.01 -27.64
C ARG A 347 12.60 -3.14 -27.86
N LYS A 348 11.97 -4.13 -27.26
CA LYS A 348 10.49 -4.25 -27.25
C LYS A 348 9.99 -4.30 -25.81
N ILE A 349 8.97 -3.50 -25.55
CA ILE A 349 8.18 -3.53 -24.31
C ILE A 349 7.49 -4.90 -24.23
N ILE A 350 7.94 -5.77 -23.32
CA ILE A 350 7.40 -7.12 -23.15
C ILE A 350 6.08 -7.03 -22.36
N ARG A 351 5.03 -7.68 -22.88
CA ARG A 351 3.69 -7.71 -22.28
C ARG A 351 3.71 -8.45 -20.93
N LYS A 352 2.98 -7.91 -19.94
CA LYS A 352 2.82 -8.40 -18.55
C LYS A 352 2.14 -9.78 -18.38
N ASN A 353 1.93 -10.54 -19.45
CA ASN A 353 1.27 -11.84 -19.35
C ASN A 353 2.29 -12.89 -18.91
N THR A 354 2.04 -13.57 -17.80
CA THR A 354 2.95 -14.56 -17.24
C THR A 354 2.25 -15.91 -17.08
N LEU A 355 2.96 -16.99 -17.39
CA LEU A 355 2.58 -18.36 -17.06
C LEU A 355 3.79 -19.03 -16.44
N LYS A 356 3.66 -19.43 -15.19
CA LYS A 356 4.69 -20.09 -14.39
C LYS A 356 4.30 -21.54 -14.17
N TYR A 357 5.25 -22.44 -14.38
CA TYR A 357 5.21 -23.81 -13.89
C TYR A 357 6.04 -23.90 -12.62
N MET A 358 5.50 -24.55 -11.60
CA MET A 358 6.07 -24.63 -10.26
C MET A 358 6.32 -26.08 -9.88
N LEU A 359 7.47 -26.35 -9.28
CA LEU A 359 7.83 -27.64 -8.72
C LEU A 359 8.58 -27.44 -7.42
N ASP A 360 8.02 -27.96 -6.33
CA ASP A 360 8.59 -27.85 -5.01
C ASP A 360 8.81 -29.23 -4.40
N VAL A 361 9.96 -29.39 -3.76
CA VAL A 361 10.33 -30.61 -3.05
C VAL A 361 10.81 -30.23 -1.65
N TYR A 362 10.12 -30.77 -0.64
CA TYR A 362 10.39 -30.58 0.77
C TYR A 362 10.81 -31.91 1.39
N THR A 363 11.91 -31.92 2.15
CA THR A 363 12.44 -33.14 2.76
C THR A 363 11.49 -33.80 3.76
N SER A 364 10.77 -33.01 4.58
CA SER A 364 9.86 -33.54 5.60
C SER A 364 8.38 -33.49 5.19
N LEU A 365 7.94 -32.45 4.47
CA LEU A 365 6.55 -32.26 4.08
C LEU A 365 6.14 -33.11 2.88
N GLY A 366 6.88 -33.12 1.77
CA GLY A 366 6.50 -33.82 0.54
C GLY A 366 6.84 -33.03 -0.72
N ALA A 367 6.01 -33.12 -1.76
CA ALA A 367 6.24 -32.44 -3.04
C ALA A 367 4.97 -31.79 -3.57
N MET A 368 5.12 -30.68 -4.30
CA MET A 368 4.03 -29.91 -4.91
C MET A 368 4.41 -29.54 -6.34
N THR A 369 3.43 -29.53 -7.24
CA THR A 369 3.61 -29.04 -8.60
C THR A 369 2.33 -28.39 -9.11
N GLY A 370 2.47 -27.42 -10.01
CA GLY A 370 1.32 -26.82 -10.67
C GLY A 370 1.66 -25.62 -11.52
N PHE A 371 0.61 -24.87 -11.88
CA PHE A 371 0.71 -23.70 -12.74
C PHE A 371 0.14 -22.48 -12.04
N LEU A 372 0.76 -21.33 -12.29
CA LEU A 372 0.26 -20.01 -11.93
C LEU A 372 0.28 -19.15 -13.18
N GLY A 373 -0.85 -18.58 -13.57
CA GLY A 373 -0.97 -17.73 -14.74
C GLY A 373 -1.59 -16.39 -14.39
N ASP A 374 -1.02 -15.30 -14.91
CA ASP A 374 -1.61 -13.97 -14.90
C ASP A 374 -1.61 -13.43 -16.34
N PHE A 375 -2.78 -13.21 -16.90
CA PHE A 375 -2.96 -12.76 -18.26
C PHE A 375 -3.84 -11.53 -18.28
N THR A 376 -3.33 -10.42 -18.80
CA THR A 376 -4.11 -9.20 -19.05
C THR A 376 -4.17 -8.93 -20.55
N ILE A 377 -5.35 -9.13 -21.14
CA ILE A 377 -5.62 -8.88 -22.56
C ILE A 377 -6.73 -7.82 -22.67
N LYS A 378 -6.35 -6.59 -23.01
CA LYS A 378 -7.26 -5.42 -23.11
C LYS A 378 -8.04 -5.17 -21.80
N LYS A 379 -9.32 -5.51 -21.75
CA LYS A 379 -10.23 -5.35 -20.60
C LYS A 379 -10.51 -6.67 -19.87
N THR A 380 -9.85 -7.75 -20.30
CA THR A 380 -9.97 -9.07 -19.69
C THR A 380 -8.70 -9.36 -18.89
N SER A 381 -8.85 -9.71 -17.62
CA SER A 381 -7.75 -10.20 -16.79
C SER A 381 -8.10 -11.59 -16.25
N ILE A 382 -7.15 -12.51 -16.35
CA ILE A 382 -7.29 -13.89 -15.88
C ILE A 382 -6.10 -14.17 -14.99
N SER A 383 -6.34 -14.36 -13.70
CA SER A 383 -5.37 -14.88 -12.75
C SER A 383 -5.81 -16.25 -12.31
N PHE A 384 -4.95 -17.25 -12.39
CA PHE A 384 -5.26 -18.58 -11.89
C PHE A 384 -4.05 -19.23 -11.25
N TYR A 385 -4.34 -20.13 -10.34
CA TYR A 385 -3.38 -21.01 -9.68
C TYR A 385 -4.01 -22.38 -9.62
N THR A 386 -3.26 -23.40 -9.97
CA THR A 386 -3.72 -24.78 -9.91
C THR A 386 -2.56 -25.67 -9.56
N THR A 387 -2.64 -26.32 -8.41
CA THR A 387 -1.54 -27.05 -7.81
C THR A 387 -2.01 -28.34 -7.19
N ILE A 388 -1.17 -29.36 -7.30
CA ILE A 388 -1.36 -30.69 -6.72
C ILE A 388 -0.14 -30.98 -5.87
N ALA A 389 -0.38 -31.49 -4.67
CA ALA A 389 0.68 -31.79 -3.71
C ALA A 389 0.45 -33.13 -3.00
N VAL A 390 1.54 -33.83 -2.74
CA VAL A 390 1.55 -35.02 -1.88
C VAL A 390 2.29 -34.62 -0.60
N SER A 391 1.65 -34.77 0.56
CA SER A 391 2.22 -34.35 1.84
C SER A 391 2.17 -35.44 2.90
N ARG A 392 3.02 -35.30 3.93
CA ARG A 392 3.07 -36.13 5.13
C ARG A 392 2.62 -35.34 6.34
N SER A 393 2.10 -36.03 7.34
CA SER A 393 1.86 -35.40 8.64
C SER A 393 3.18 -35.10 9.34
N ILE A 394 3.31 -33.90 9.91
CA ILE A 394 4.51 -33.44 10.62
C ILE A 394 4.09 -32.92 12.00
N SER A 395 4.79 -33.37 13.04
CA SER A 395 4.61 -32.83 14.40
C SER A 395 5.07 -31.37 14.51
N SER A 396 4.66 -30.68 15.57
CA SER A 396 5.11 -29.30 15.88
C SER A 396 6.63 -29.14 15.94
N ASN A 397 7.36 -30.22 16.26
CA ASN A 397 8.82 -30.23 16.35
C ASN A 397 9.52 -30.61 15.02
N GLY A 398 8.80 -30.68 13.89
CA GLY A 398 9.37 -31.05 12.59
C GLY A 398 9.62 -32.54 12.40
N ASN A 399 9.17 -33.40 13.33
CA ASN A 399 9.36 -34.85 13.25
C ASN A 399 8.26 -35.50 12.40
N VAL A 400 8.67 -36.34 11.45
CA VAL A 400 7.81 -37.06 10.47
C VAL A 400 7.44 -38.47 10.95
N TYR A 401 8.13 -38.96 11.99
CA TYR A 401 7.95 -40.31 12.52
C TYR A 401 7.04 -40.31 13.75
N PHE A 402 5.89 -40.97 13.63
CA PHE A 402 4.96 -41.18 14.73
C PHE A 402 5.10 -42.59 15.30
N ARG A 403 5.09 -42.72 16.64
CA ARG A 403 5.17 -44.02 17.31
C ARG A 403 3.81 -44.72 17.26
N ASN A 404 3.77 -45.94 16.76
CA ASN A 404 2.59 -46.78 16.77
C ASN A 404 2.97 -48.21 17.19
N ASN A 405 2.37 -48.73 18.26
CA ASN A 405 2.50 -50.09 18.85
C ASN A 405 3.60 -50.99 18.26
N GLY A 406 4.87 -50.62 18.53
CA GLY A 406 6.06 -51.43 18.18
C GLY A 406 6.98 -50.87 17.08
N GLY A 407 6.63 -49.76 16.41
CA GLY A 407 7.50 -49.15 15.38
C GLY A 407 7.21 -47.67 15.09
N ALA A 408 8.17 -46.99 14.46
CA ALA A 408 8.00 -45.64 13.94
C ALA A 408 7.40 -45.69 12.52
N LYS A 409 6.27 -45.03 12.28
CA LYS A 409 5.56 -45.01 11.00
C LYS A 409 5.40 -43.58 10.47
N VAL A 410 5.49 -43.43 9.15
CA VAL A 410 5.23 -42.18 8.43
C VAL A 410 3.81 -42.23 7.84
N TYR A 411 3.04 -41.17 8.05
CA TYR A 411 1.66 -41.05 7.57
C TYR A 411 1.60 -40.08 6.39
N TRP A 412 1.14 -40.58 5.24
CA TRP A 412 0.88 -39.77 4.05
C TRP A 412 -0.55 -39.25 4.09
N ASN A 413 -0.70 -37.96 3.85
CA ASN A 413 -1.97 -37.26 3.87
C ASN A 413 -2.77 -37.62 2.61
N LYS A 414 -4.07 -37.76 2.77
CA LYS A 414 -5.05 -37.94 1.70
C LYS A 414 -6.03 -36.79 1.76
N SER A 415 -6.81 -36.62 0.71
CA SER A 415 -7.93 -35.67 0.67
C SER A 415 -9.22 -36.41 0.35
N GLN A 416 -10.37 -35.84 0.69
CA GLN A 416 -11.67 -36.47 0.47
C GLN A 416 -12.67 -35.44 -0.03
N VAL A 417 -13.43 -35.80 -1.07
CA VAL A 417 -14.55 -35.01 -1.61
C VAL A 417 -15.78 -35.91 -1.63
N GLY A 418 -16.74 -35.66 -0.73
CA GLY A 418 -17.84 -36.60 -0.54
C GLY A 418 -17.33 -37.98 -0.12
N ASP A 419 -17.75 -39.00 -0.85
CA ASP A 419 -17.31 -40.40 -0.66
C ASP A 419 -15.97 -40.73 -1.34
N VAL A 420 -15.41 -39.82 -2.14
CA VAL A 420 -14.24 -40.10 -2.97
C VAL A 420 -12.97 -39.69 -2.24
N VAL A 421 -12.12 -40.69 -1.92
CA VAL A 421 -10.79 -40.47 -1.32
C VAL A 421 -9.75 -40.28 -2.43
N ILE A 422 -9.07 -39.14 -2.41
CA ILE A 422 -8.06 -38.71 -3.37
C ILE A 422 -6.67 -38.79 -2.71
N PRO A 423 -5.66 -39.41 -3.35
CA PRO A 423 -4.34 -39.65 -2.75
C PRO A 423 -3.41 -38.42 -2.73
N PHE A 424 -3.90 -37.26 -3.15
CA PHE A 424 -3.17 -36.00 -3.20
C PHE A 424 -4.05 -34.85 -2.71
N ARG A 425 -3.42 -33.78 -2.26
CA ARG A 425 -4.03 -32.49 -1.91
C ARG A 425 -3.97 -31.58 -3.13
N TRP A 426 -4.88 -30.62 -3.22
CA TRP A 426 -4.88 -29.64 -4.30
C TRP A 426 -5.24 -28.25 -3.79
N GLY A 427 -4.76 -27.24 -4.50
CA GLY A 427 -5.17 -25.86 -4.32
C GLY A 427 -5.36 -25.20 -5.67
N ALA A 428 -6.55 -24.65 -5.88
CA ALA A 428 -6.88 -23.92 -7.08
C ALA A 428 -7.53 -22.59 -6.73
N TYR A 429 -7.13 -21.52 -7.41
CA TYR A 429 -7.90 -20.30 -7.48
C TYR A 429 -8.03 -19.85 -8.95
N LEU A 430 -9.14 -19.21 -9.29
CA LEU A 430 -9.39 -18.59 -10.58
C LEU A 430 -10.11 -17.27 -10.36
N ASP A 431 -9.45 -16.18 -10.68
CA ASP A 431 -10.04 -14.86 -10.79
C ASP A 431 -10.06 -14.44 -12.26
N PHE A 432 -11.26 -14.40 -12.82
CA PHE A 432 -11.51 -14.01 -14.20
C PHE A 432 -12.35 -12.74 -14.20
N LYS A 433 -11.82 -11.67 -14.78
CA LYS A 433 -12.52 -10.40 -14.96
C LYS A 433 -12.63 -10.11 -16.45
N MET A 434 -13.83 -9.81 -16.92
CA MET A 434 -14.12 -9.44 -18.30
C MET A 434 -15.11 -8.29 -18.33
N ASP A 435 -14.67 -7.10 -18.72
CA ASP A 435 -15.48 -5.87 -18.67
C ASP A 435 -16.04 -5.64 -17.24
N ASP A 436 -17.37 -5.70 -17.10
CA ASP A 436 -18.10 -5.54 -15.84
C ASP A 436 -18.43 -6.88 -15.16
N TRP A 437 -17.97 -8.01 -15.73
CA TRP A 437 -18.15 -9.35 -15.18
C TRP A 437 -16.90 -9.81 -14.43
N PHE A 438 -17.12 -10.51 -13.32
CA PHE A 438 -16.11 -11.04 -12.42
C PHE A 438 -16.52 -12.44 -11.97
N LEU A 439 -15.63 -13.40 -12.13
CA LEU A 439 -15.74 -14.77 -11.64
C LEU A 439 -14.56 -14.99 -10.70
N SER A 440 -14.83 -15.38 -9.46
CA SER A 440 -13.83 -15.80 -8.48
C SER A 440 -14.19 -17.18 -7.97
N LEU A 441 -13.25 -18.11 -8.09
CA LEU A 441 -13.38 -19.48 -7.61
C LEU A 441 -12.13 -19.81 -6.81
N ASN A 442 -12.28 -20.16 -5.53
CA ASN A 442 -11.22 -20.76 -4.73
C ASN A 442 -11.62 -22.18 -4.30
N TRP A 443 -10.68 -23.11 -4.41
CA TRP A 443 -10.93 -24.52 -4.16
C TRP A 443 -9.67 -25.18 -3.62
N TYR A 444 -9.67 -25.42 -2.31
CA TYR A 444 -8.58 -26.06 -1.60
C TYR A 444 -9.06 -27.38 -1.01
N SER A 445 -8.18 -28.38 -0.93
CA SER A 445 -8.51 -29.68 -0.34
C SER A 445 -8.82 -29.60 1.16
N ASP A 446 -8.16 -28.67 1.86
CA ASP A 446 -8.27 -28.50 3.32
C ASP A 446 -7.79 -27.08 3.75
N PRO A 447 -8.13 -26.61 4.96
CA PRO A 447 -7.72 -25.30 5.50
C PRO A 447 -6.21 -25.08 5.64
N PHE A 448 -5.41 -26.15 5.69
CA PHE A 448 -3.97 -26.09 5.95
C PHE A 448 -3.14 -26.06 4.66
N TYR A 449 -3.77 -26.11 3.47
CA TYR A 449 -3.08 -26.21 2.19
C TYR A 449 -2.13 -25.04 1.91
N LEU A 450 -2.63 -23.80 2.00
CA LEU A 450 -1.80 -22.61 1.76
C LEU A 450 -0.71 -22.45 2.83
N LYS A 451 -1.03 -22.68 4.11
CA LYS A 451 -0.02 -22.67 5.19
C LYS A 451 1.15 -23.63 4.95
N ASP A 452 0.93 -24.73 4.23
CA ASP A 452 1.96 -25.72 3.93
C ASP A 452 2.76 -25.42 2.66
N PHE A 453 2.17 -24.78 1.65
CA PHE A 453 2.74 -24.69 0.29
C PHE A 453 2.83 -23.29 -0.32
N ASP A 454 2.21 -22.27 0.27
CA ASP A 454 2.13 -20.92 -0.33
C ASP A 454 3.39 -20.09 -0.13
N ASP A 455 4.10 -20.28 0.99
CA ASP A 455 5.35 -19.60 1.31
C ASP A 455 6.50 -20.10 0.40
N ARG A 456 6.56 -19.58 -0.83
CA ARG A 456 7.53 -19.95 -1.87
C ARG A 456 8.46 -18.80 -2.22
N LYS A 457 9.75 -19.10 -2.31
CA LYS A 457 10.77 -18.18 -2.81
C LYS A 457 11.07 -18.49 -4.28
N GLU A 458 11.03 -17.47 -5.14
CA GLU A 458 11.43 -17.58 -6.55
C GLU A 458 12.87 -17.08 -6.79
N ASN A 459 13.47 -16.41 -5.80
CA ASN A 459 14.83 -15.89 -5.86
C ASN A 459 15.73 -16.68 -4.93
N PHE A 460 16.87 -17.09 -5.46
CA PHE A 460 17.95 -17.68 -4.69
C PHE A 460 19.17 -16.79 -4.81
N ASP A 461 19.59 -16.24 -3.68
CA ASP A 461 20.90 -15.62 -3.58
C ASP A 461 21.82 -16.58 -2.83
N TRP A 462 22.85 -17.07 -3.51
CA TRP A 462 23.81 -17.99 -2.91
C TRP A 462 24.57 -17.32 -1.77
N ILE A 463 24.71 -15.99 -1.83
CA ILE A 463 25.33 -15.18 -0.79
C ILE A 463 24.43 -15.22 0.45
N SER A 464 23.13 -14.88 0.35
CA SER A 464 22.21 -14.92 1.50
C SER A 464 22.10 -16.31 2.14
N TYR A 465 22.06 -17.37 1.32
CA TYR A 465 22.04 -18.76 1.80
C TYR A 465 23.31 -19.16 2.56
N LEU A 466 24.49 -18.82 2.03
CA LEU A 466 25.78 -19.10 2.69
C LEU A 466 25.95 -18.31 4.00
N PHE A 467 25.33 -17.13 4.09
CA PHE A 467 25.41 -16.25 5.26
C PHE A 467 24.25 -16.42 6.25
N GLY A 468 23.33 -17.38 6.01
CA GLY A 468 22.34 -17.84 6.98
C GLY A 468 21.06 -16.98 7.11
N GLU A 469 20.78 -16.13 6.13
CA GLU A 469 19.66 -15.17 6.17
C GLU A 469 18.27 -15.85 6.14
N ASP A 470 18.18 -17.08 5.60
CA ASP A 470 16.93 -17.86 5.48
C ASP A 470 16.43 -18.47 6.81
N SER A 471 17.04 -18.14 7.95
CA SER A 471 16.68 -18.69 9.26
C SER A 471 15.52 -17.95 9.95
N ALA A 472 15.08 -16.81 9.42
CA ALA A 472 13.99 -16.04 10.02
C ALA A 472 12.64 -16.75 9.83
N SER A 473 11.85 -16.80 10.89
CA SER A 473 10.48 -17.32 10.89
C SER A 473 9.63 -16.55 9.87
N ALA A 474 9.35 -17.18 8.72
CA ALA A 474 8.34 -16.70 7.79
C ALA A 474 7.05 -16.40 8.56
N GLU A 475 6.41 -15.28 8.26
CA GLU A 475 5.05 -14.99 8.73
C GLU A 475 4.19 -16.23 8.45
N GLU A 476 3.64 -16.85 9.51
CA GLU A 476 2.78 -18.01 9.31
C GLU A 476 1.58 -17.55 8.48
N THR A 477 1.47 -18.03 7.24
CA THR A 477 0.31 -17.78 6.40
C THR A 477 -0.95 -18.24 7.13
N ASP A 478 -1.94 -17.35 7.18
CA ASP A 478 -3.20 -17.59 7.87
C ASP A 478 -3.97 -18.76 7.24
N LEU A 479 -4.74 -19.45 8.10
CA LEU A 479 -5.58 -20.58 7.70
C LEU A 479 -6.75 -20.08 6.85
N VAL A 480 -7.02 -20.75 5.73
CA VAL A 480 -8.22 -20.48 4.94
C VAL A 480 -9.42 -21.11 5.64
N THR A 481 -10.23 -20.30 6.32
CA THR A 481 -11.40 -20.80 7.05
C THR A 481 -12.60 -21.04 6.13
N ASP A 482 -12.74 -20.22 5.08
CA ASP A 482 -13.92 -20.18 4.23
C ASP A 482 -13.53 -20.14 2.75
N LEU A 483 -14.27 -20.87 1.92
CA LEU A 483 -14.17 -20.78 0.45
C LEU A 483 -15.37 -20.01 -0.09
N LYS A 484 -15.19 -19.33 -1.22
CA LYS A 484 -16.19 -18.54 -1.88
C LYS A 484 -16.08 -18.69 -3.39
N TRP A 485 -17.14 -19.23 -3.98
CA TRP A 485 -17.36 -19.19 -5.42
C TRP A 485 -18.32 -18.07 -5.72
N GLU A 486 -17.95 -17.16 -6.61
CA GLU A 486 -18.73 -15.96 -6.87
C GLU A 486 -18.65 -15.55 -8.34
N ILE A 487 -19.82 -15.37 -8.95
CA ILE A 487 -19.99 -14.69 -10.23
C ILE A 487 -20.71 -13.39 -9.94
N LYS A 488 -20.13 -12.27 -10.36
CA LYS A 488 -20.69 -10.94 -10.27
C LYS A 488 -20.67 -10.28 -11.63
N GLY A 489 -21.71 -9.53 -11.96
CA GLY A 489 -21.76 -8.79 -13.21
C GLY A 489 -22.70 -7.62 -13.14
N SER A 490 -22.42 -6.58 -13.90
CA SER A 490 -23.40 -5.55 -14.22
C SER A 490 -23.48 -5.38 -15.73
N GLN A 491 -24.64 -5.01 -16.24
CA GLN A 491 -24.81 -4.77 -17.67
C GLN A 491 -25.84 -3.69 -17.94
N LYS A 492 -25.48 -2.72 -18.78
CA LYS A 492 -26.43 -1.77 -19.37
C LYS A 492 -26.97 -2.35 -20.65
N PHE A 493 -28.28 -2.25 -20.86
CA PHE A 493 -28.93 -2.78 -22.05
C PHE A 493 -29.16 -1.65 -23.06
N ASP A 494 -28.52 -1.76 -24.22
CA ASP A 494 -28.74 -0.83 -25.33
C ASP A 494 -30.14 -1.07 -25.93
N GLY A 495 -30.93 0.00 -26.09
CA GLY A 495 -32.30 -0.04 -26.64
C GLY A 495 -33.40 0.43 -25.67
N PHE A 496 -33.12 0.48 -24.38
CA PHE A 496 -33.95 1.13 -23.36
C PHE A 496 -33.13 2.24 -22.71
N GLU A 497 -33.54 3.51 -22.85
CA GLU A 497 -32.84 4.60 -22.15
C GLU A 497 -32.86 4.30 -20.65
N ASN A 498 -31.66 4.15 -20.06
CA ASN A 498 -31.40 4.04 -18.62
C ASN A 498 -31.93 2.77 -17.91
N PHE A 499 -32.17 1.66 -18.62
CA PHE A 499 -32.36 0.34 -17.99
C PHE A 499 -31.00 -0.36 -17.80
N ALA A 500 -30.72 -0.80 -16.58
CA ALA A 500 -29.49 -1.49 -16.24
C ALA A 500 -29.73 -2.66 -15.30
N MET A 501 -28.96 -3.73 -15.48
CA MET A 501 -28.69 -4.71 -14.45
C MET A 501 -27.52 -4.18 -13.62
N ASP A 502 -27.84 -3.56 -12.48
CA ASP A 502 -26.85 -2.96 -11.59
C ASP A 502 -25.93 -4.02 -10.98
N ASN A 503 -26.48 -5.19 -10.67
CA ASN A 503 -25.75 -6.28 -10.06
C ASN A 503 -26.48 -7.60 -10.31
N LEU A 504 -25.76 -8.60 -10.81
CA LEU A 504 -26.11 -10.01 -10.76
C LEU A 504 -25.01 -10.69 -9.95
N ARG A 505 -25.35 -11.20 -8.77
CA ARG A 505 -24.44 -12.03 -7.96
C ARG A 505 -25.00 -13.44 -7.83
N VAL A 506 -24.18 -14.41 -8.21
CA VAL A 506 -24.37 -15.82 -7.89
C VAL A 506 -23.20 -16.22 -7.02
N SER A 507 -23.45 -16.77 -5.83
CA SER A 507 -22.34 -17.14 -4.95
C SER A 507 -22.62 -18.39 -4.12
N LEU A 508 -21.63 -19.25 -3.98
CA LEU A 508 -21.64 -20.39 -3.05
C LEU A 508 -20.50 -20.20 -2.05
N THR A 509 -20.85 -20.05 -0.77
CA THR A 509 -19.89 -19.93 0.32
C THR A 509 -19.76 -21.27 1.01
N TRP A 510 -18.54 -21.70 1.27
CA TRP A 510 -18.19 -22.91 2.00
C TRP A 510 -17.59 -22.52 3.34
N ARG A 511 -17.96 -23.24 4.39
CA ARG A 511 -17.37 -23.12 5.73
C ARG A 511 -16.58 -24.36 6.08
N ASN A 512 -15.79 -24.30 7.14
CA ASN A 512 -15.08 -25.46 7.67
C ASN A 512 -15.73 -26.06 8.93
N LYS A 513 -15.65 -27.38 9.09
CA LYS A 513 -16.05 -28.12 10.30
C LYS A 513 -14.99 -29.17 10.63
N LEU A 514 -14.90 -29.57 11.90
CA LEU A 514 -14.02 -30.67 12.31
C LEU A 514 -14.59 -32.01 11.83
N ASN A 515 -13.72 -32.88 11.32
CA ASN A 515 -14.08 -34.23 10.90
C ASN A 515 -14.05 -35.19 12.10
N GLN A 516 -15.21 -35.70 12.51
CA GLN A 516 -15.32 -36.57 13.69
C GLN A 516 -14.62 -37.93 13.49
N GLU A 517 -14.63 -38.50 12.28
CA GLU A 517 -13.97 -39.78 11.99
C GLU A 517 -12.46 -39.74 12.24
N VAL A 518 -11.83 -38.59 11.96
CA VAL A 518 -10.39 -38.38 12.20
C VAL A 518 -10.12 -38.16 13.69
N GLN A 519 -11.01 -37.47 14.40
CA GLN A 519 -10.89 -37.23 15.84
C GLN A 519 -11.01 -38.53 16.66
N GLU A 520 -11.88 -39.43 16.22
CA GLU A 520 -12.11 -40.75 16.82
C GLU A 520 -11.06 -41.79 16.41
N SER A 521 -10.18 -41.46 15.45
CA SER A 521 -9.11 -42.34 15.01
C SER A 521 -8.11 -42.65 16.14
N THR A 522 -7.67 -43.91 16.20
CA THR A 522 -6.59 -44.36 17.10
C THR A 522 -5.19 -44.04 16.57
N ASN A 523 -5.09 -43.43 15.38
CA ASN A 523 -3.80 -43.09 14.80
C ASN A 523 -3.11 -41.91 15.54
N PRO A 524 -1.79 -41.99 15.76
CA PRO A 524 -1.03 -40.96 16.45
C PRO A 524 -0.87 -39.63 15.67
N ASP A 525 -1.23 -39.58 14.38
CA ASP A 525 -1.16 -38.37 13.53
C ASP A 525 -2.44 -37.52 13.56
N LYS A 526 -3.50 -37.92 14.29
CA LYS A 526 -4.83 -37.28 14.24
C LYS A 526 -4.84 -35.76 14.43
N GLU A 527 -3.96 -35.22 15.28
CA GLU A 527 -3.85 -33.78 15.55
C GLU A 527 -3.14 -33.02 14.41
N TYR A 528 -2.33 -33.72 13.62
CA TYR A 528 -1.51 -33.16 12.55
C TYR A 528 -2.05 -33.45 11.15
N ASN A 529 -2.99 -34.40 11.03
CA ASN A 529 -3.62 -34.76 9.78
C ASN A 529 -4.43 -33.57 9.20
N PRO A 530 -4.22 -33.17 7.94
CA PRO A 530 -4.98 -32.09 7.31
C PRO A 530 -6.49 -32.36 7.21
N LEU A 531 -6.91 -33.63 7.11
CA LEU A 531 -8.33 -34.03 7.06
C LEU A 531 -9.09 -33.85 8.37
N ARG A 532 -8.43 -33.38 9.45
CA ARG A 532 -9.09 -33.05 10.72
C ARG A 532 -10.16 -31.97 10.58
N SER A 533 -10.10 -31.17 9.52
CA SER A 533 -11.11 -30.19 9.16
C SER A 533 -11.47 -30.34 7.67
N PHE A 534 -12.74 -30.22 7.34
CA PHE A 534 -13.23 -30.30 5.96
C PHE A 534 -14.15 -29.12 5.62
N TYR A 535 -14.26 -28.81 4.34
CA TYR A 535 -15.16 -27.77 3.83
C TYR A 535 -16.54 -28.35 3.51
N TYR A 536 -17.59 -27.61 3.84
CA TYR A 536 -18.97 -27.95 3.50
C TYR A 536 -19.69 -26.72 2.91
N PRO A 537 -20.62 -26.91 1.96
CA PRO A 537 -21.36 -25.79 1.37
C PRO A 537 -22.25 -25.19 2.44
N HIS A 538 -22.17 -23.88 2.70
CA HIS A 538 -22.94 -23.22 3.74
C HIS A 538 -24.15 -22.47 3.18
N ILE A 539 -23.90 -21.51 2.29
CA ILE A 539 -24.92 -20.62 1.72
C ILE A 539 -24.75 -20.55 0.20
N LEU A 540 -25.82 -20.77 -0.54
CA LEU A 540 -25.92 -20.58 -1.98
C LEU A 540 -26.89 -19.42 -2.29
N VAL A 541 -26.40 -18.39 -2.97
CA VAL A 541 -27.20 -17.27 -3.47
C VAL A 541 -27.36 -17.42 -4.98
N LEU A 542 -28.60 -17.61 -5.46
CA LEU A 542 -28.87 -17.93 -6.87
C LEU A 542 -30.26 -17.43 -7.33
N PRO A 543 -30.38 -16.22 -7.89
CA PRO A 543 -29.41 -15.12 -7.91
C PRO A 543 -29.75 -14.01 -6.88
N ASP A 544 -28.78 -13.14 -6.62
CA ASP A 544 -29.01 -11.76 -6.16
C ASP A 544 -28.96 -10.83 -7.38
N LEU A 545 -30.13 -10.48 -7.90
CA LEU A 545 -30.31 -9.68 -9.10
C LEU A 545 -30.90 -8.33 -8.72
N ARG A 546 -30.21 -7.24 -9.07
CA ARG A 546 -30.69 -5.87 -8.96
C ARG A 546 -30.82 -5.26 -10.35
N LEU A 547 -32.03 -4.84 -10.68
CA LEU A 547 -32.35 -4.10 -11.89
C LEU A 547 -32.68 -2.66 -11.52
N SER A 548 -32.18 -1.69 -12.28
CA SER A 548 -32.56 -0.29 -12.16
C SER A 548 -33.06 0.27 -13.47
N PHE A 549 -34.01 1.19 -13.34
CA PHE A 549 -34.57 1.99 -14.39
C PHE A 549 -34.61 3.42 -13.90
N SER A 550 -33.70 4.25 -14.38
CA SER A 550 -33.60 5.65 -13.94
C SER A 550 -33.88 6.61 -15.09
N GLY A 551 -34.09 7.88 -14.82
CA GLY A 551 -34.28 8.84 -15.88
C GLY A 551 -34.51 10.23 -15.35
N LYS A 552 -34.28 11.21 -16.23
CA LYS A 552 -34.53 12.62 -15.94
C LYS A 552 -35.51 13.14 -16.98
N SER A 553 -36.55 13.83 -16.52
CA SER A 553 -37.38 14.62 -17.42
C SER A 553 -36.55 15.79 -17.97
N PRO A 554 -36.83 16.27 -19.20
CA PRO A 554 -36.35 17.57 -19.63
C PRO A 554 -36.75 18.64 -18.60
N THR A 555 -35.87 19.59 -18.34
CA THR A 555 -36.22 20.77 -17.53
C THR A 555 -37.21 21.62 -18.31
N TRP A 556 -38.44 21.76 -17.82
CA TRP A 556 -39.41 22.68 -18.41
C TRP A 556 -39.28 24.04 -17.75
N THR A 557 -38.87 25.05 -18.52
CA THR A 557 -38.89 26.46 -18.14
C THR A 557 -40.01 27.19 -18.89
N VAL A 558 -40.82 27.95 -18.17
CA VAL A 558 -41.83 28.83 -18.76
C VAL A 558 -41.41 30.26 -18.49
N ASP A 559 -41.00 30.98 -19.51
CA ASP A 559 -40.62 32.39 -19.38
C ASP A 559 -41.86 33.29 -19.44
N ARG A 560 -41.84 34.45 -18.78
CA ARG A 560 -42.89 35.46 -18.95
C ARG A 560 -42.72 36.15 -20.31
N LEU A 561 -43.80 36.27 -21.08
CA LEU A 561 -43.83 37.05 -22.32
C LEU A 561 -43.48 38.53 -22.01
N ASN A 562 -42.39 39.03 -22.60
CA ASN A 562 -42.04 40.45 -22.56
C ASN A 562 -43.11 41.29 -23.28
N PRO A 563 -43.60 42.40 -22.72
CA PRO A 563 -44.28 43.41 -23.52
C PRO A 563 -43.27 44.08 -24.47
N SER A 564 -43.62 44.12 -25.76
CA SER A 564 -42.77 44.57 -26.87
C SER A 564 -42.03 45.89 -26.64
N GLU A 565 -40.79 45.92 -27.13
CA GLU A 565 -39.98 47.12 -27.34
C GLU A 565 -40.77 48.23 -28.03
N THR A 566 -40.73 49.44 -27.49
CA THR A 566 -40.98 50.67 -28.25
C THR A 566 -39.63 51.34 -28.56
N PRO A 567 -39.44 51.94 -29.74
CA PRO A 567 -38.10 52.29 -30.24
C PRO A 567 -37.57 53.56 -29.57
N LYS A 568 -36.26 53.55 -29.28
CA LYS A 568 -35.49 54.71 -28.80
C LYS A 568 -35.54 55.88 -29.81
N PRO A 569 -35.63 57.16 -29.36
CA PRO A 569 -35.11 58.27 -30.13
C PRO A 569 -33.62 58.48 -29.85
N VAL A 570 -32.90 58.80 -30.91
CA VAL A 570 -31.47 59.13 -30.97
C VAL A 570 -31.20 60.51 -30.38
N MET A 571 -30.13 60.68 -29.61
CA MET A 571 -29.43 61.98 -29.53
C MET A 571 -27.92 61.82 -29.32
N ASP A 572 -27.23 62.76 -29.96
CA ASP A 572 -25.83 62.90 -30.33
C ASP A 572 -24.84 63.11 -29.17
N ASP A 573 -23.59 62.74 -29.43
CA ASP A 573 -22.41 63.05 -28.62
C ASP A 573 -22.16 64.57 -28.52
N LYS A 574 -21.87 65.06 -27.30
CA LYS A 574 -20.79 66.04 -27.04
C LYS A 574 -20.53 66.32 -25.54
N ALA A 575 -19.28 66.08 -25.16
CA ALA A 575 -18.41 66.83 -24.23
C ALA A 575 -18.80 67.05 -22.76
N GLY A 576 -17.87 66.67 -21.86
CA GLY A 576 -17.38 67.60 -20.83
C GLY A 576 -17.52 67.22 -19.35
N GLU A 577 -16.38 66.83 -18.77
CA GLU A 577 -15.90 67.13 -17.39
C GLU A 577 -16.44 66.39 -16.14
N LYS A 578 -15.46 66.13 -15.25
CA LYS A 578 -15.52 65.51 -13.93
C LYS A 578 -16.15 66.44 -12.88
N SER A 579 -16.93 65.90 -11.94
CA SER A 579 -16.59 65.86 -10.50
C SER A 579 -17.74 65.28 -9.65
N GLU A 580 -17.32 64.64 -8.55
CA GLU A 580 -18.03 64.02 -7.44
C GLU A 580 -19.41 64.57 -7.05
N LYS A 581 -20.33 63.65 -6.78
CA LYS A 581 -21.27 63.73 -5.65
C LYS A 581 -21.48 62.33 -5.06
N LEU A 582 -21.29 62.23 -3.75
CA LEU A 582 -21.80 61.13 -2.93
C LEU A 582 -23.30 60.98 -3.19
N GLU A 583 -23.72 59.79 -3.63
CA GLU A 583 -25.09 59.33 -3.43
C GLU A 583 -25.06 58.08 -2.57
N THR A 584 -25.53 58.26 -1.34
CA THR A 584 -26.13 57.23 -0.51
C THR A 584 -27.13 56.44 -1.34
N ASN A 585 -26.74 55.26 -1.84
CA ASN A 585 -27.67 54.27 -2.37
C ASN A 585 -28.37 53.57 -1.18
N SER A 586 -29.24 54.31 -0.49
CA SER A 586 -30.44 53.68 0.05
C SER A 586 -31.26 53.21 -1.15
N ILE A 587 -31.03 51.97 -1.60
CA ILE A 587 -31.94 51.34 -2.57
C ILE A 587 -33.28 51.27 -1.84
N PRO A 588 -34.33 51.96 -2.32
CA PRO A 588 -35.62 51.88 -1.67
C PRO A 588 -36.11 50.44 -1.81
N PHE A 589 -36.51 49.83 -0.69
CA PHE A 589 -37.14 48.50 -0.60
C PHE A 589 -38.26 48.28 -1.64
N ARG A 590 -38.83 49.39 -2.17
CA ARG A 590 -39.79 49.44 -3.27
C ARG A 590 -39.29 48.85 -4.61
N ASN A 591 -38.02 49.03 -4.97
CA ASN A 591 -37.49 48.54 -6.26
C ASN A 591 -37.17 47.03 -6.25
N SER A 592 -37.25 46.37 -5.09
CA SER A 592 -37.09 44.92 -4.95
C SER A 592 -38.26 44.12 -5.55
N PHE A 593 -39.45 44.74 -5.61
CA PHE A 593 -40.67 44.14 -6.16
C PHE A 593 -40.83 44.34 -7.68
N ASP A 594 -40.28 45.41 -8.25
CA ASP A 594 -40.31 45.66 -9.71
C ASP A 594 -39.45 44.65 -10.50
N GLY A 595 -38.52 43.98 -9.83
CA GLY A 595 -37.72 42.92 -10.43
C GLY A 595 -38.44 41.57 -10.57
N ILE A 596 -39.59 41.35 -9.92
CA ILE A 596 -40.40 40.12 -10.06
C ILE A 596 -40.87 39.93 -11.52
N TYR A 597 -40.78 40.98 -12.34
CA TYR A 597 -41.22 40.98 -13.73
C TYR A 597 -40.24 40.34 -14.73
N SER A 598 -39.00 39.98 -14.34
CA SER A 598 -37.95 39.50 -15.27
C SER A 598 -37.50 38.03 -15.11
N ASP A 599 -38.08 37.26 -14.18
CA ASP A 599 -37.66 35.87 -13.89
C ASP A 599 -38.55 34.84 -14.60
N ASP A 600 -37.97 33.65 -14.88
CA ASP A 600 -38.69 32.46 -15.32
C ASP A 600 -39.90 32.20 -14.39
N LEU A 601 -41.09 32.05 -14.97
CA LEU A 601 -42.34 31.86 -14.24
C LEU A 601 -42.32 30.53 -13.47
N LEU A 602 -41.80 29.49 -14.11
CA LEU A 602 -41.77 28.12 -13.62
C LEU A 602 -40.55 27.40 -14.20
N SER A 603 -39.76 26.78 -13.34
CA SER A 603 -38.71 25.82 -13.70
C SER A 603 -38.99 24.50 -13.00
N THR A 604 -39.01 23.39 -13.74
CA THR A 604 -39.34 22.07 -13.19
C THR A 604 -38.32 21.03 -13.59
N SER A 605 -38.03 20.11 -12.68
CA SER A 605 -37.22 18.93 -12.97
C SER A 605 -37.76 17.73 -12.21
N ILE A 606 -37.93 16.60 -12.90
CA ILE A 606 -38.37 15.35 -12.31
C ILE A 606 -37.31 14.29 -12.61
N ASN A 607 -36.77 13.66 -11.56
CA ASN A 607 -35.86 12.53 -11.69
C ASN A 607 -36.54 11.31 -11.08
N TYR A 608 -36.60 10.22 -11.83
CA TYR A 608 -37.13 8.95 -11.34
C TYR A 608 -36.03 7.88 -11.31
N ASN A 609 -36.11 6.98 -10.35
CA ASN A 609 -35.26 5.79 -10.25
C ASN A 609 -36.08 4.66 -9.65
N VAL A 610 -36.40 3.67 -10.46
CA VAL A 610 -37.07 2.44 -10.04
C VAL A 610 -36.05 1.33 -10.01
N GLN A 611 -35.82 0.77 -8.83
CA GLN A 611 -34.95 -0.36 -8.60
C GLN A 611 -35.79 -1.56 -8.16
N THR A 612 -35.41 -2.74 -8.56
CA THR A 612 -35.99 -3.98 -8.05
C THR A 612 -34.88 -4.96 -7.76
N GLN A 613 -34.89 -5.52 -6.55
CA GLN A 613 -33.96 -6.55 -6.15
C GLN A 613 -34.70 -7.87 -5.96
N LEU A 614 -34.26 -8.91 -6.66
CA LEU A 614 -34.63 -10.31 -6.43
C LEU A 614 -33.44 -10.98 -5.73
N TYR A 615 -33.66 -11.49 -4.53
CA TYR A 615 -32.64 -12.17 -3.75
C TYR A 615 -33.15 -13.55 -3.35
N ILE A 616 -32.46 -14.58 -3.83
CA ILE A 616 -32.75 -15.99 -3.54
C ILE A 616 -31.57 -16.58 -2.77
N GLU A 617 -31.82 -17.05 -1.55
CA GLU A 617 -30.83 -17.67 -0.67
C GLU A 617 -31.25 -19.09 -0.31
N HIS A 618 -30.32 -20.03 -0.43
CA HIS A 618 -30.44 -21.40 0.05
C HIS A 618 -29.40 -21.63 1.14
N ARG A 619 -29.84 -22.21 2.26
CA ARG A 619 -28.98 -22.57 3.38
C ARG A 619 -28.87 -24.09 3.46
N SER A 620 -27.67 -24.60 3.70
CA SER A 620 -27.45 -26.04 3.94
C SER A 620 -27.92 -26.46 5.34
N ASP A 621 -28.53 -27.64 5.44
CA ASP A 621 -28.73 -28.31 6.73
C ASP A 621 -27.48 -29.12 7.09
N SER A 622 -26.47 -28.41 7.61
CA SER A 622 -25.14 -28.99 7.93
C SER A 622 -25.03 -29.55 9.35
N SER A 623 -26.14 -29.65 10.06
CA SER A 623 -26.19 -30.10 11.46
C SER A 623 -25.74 -31.56 11.58
N ASP A 624 -26.28 -32.42 10.71
CA ASP A 624 -26.03 -33.86 10.67
C ASP A 624 -24.73 -34.28 9.95
N TRP A 625 -24.06 -33.34 9.25
CA TRP A 625 -22.80 -33.65 8.54
C TRP A 625 -21.62 -33.72 9.50
N SER A 626 -21.15 -34.92 9.83
CA SER A 626 -20.05 -35.20 10.76
C SER A 626 -18.72 -35.52 10.06
N SER A 627 -18.81 -36.00 8.83
CA SER A 627 -17.72 -36.38 7.93
C SER A 627 -17.94 -35.80 6.53
N PRO A 628 -16.89 -35.72 5.67
CA PRO A 628 -17.05 -35.31 4.28
C PRO A 628 -18.03 -36.18 3.45
N SER A 629 -18.19 -37.46 3.82
CA SER A 629 -19.12 -38.39 3.18
C SER A 629 -20.59 -38.11 3.47
N ASP A 630 -20.89 -37.38 4.55
CA ASP A 630 -22.27 -37.07 4.93
C ASP A 630 -22.87 -35.93 4.07
N ILE A 631 -22.06 -35.25 3.24
CA ILE A 631 -22.50 -34.11 2.43
C ILE A 631 -23.40 -34.59 1.29
N ASP A 632 -24.71 -34.39 1.45
CA ASP A 632 -25.74 -34.74 0.48
C ASP A 632 -26.20 -33.55 -0.41
N PHE A 633 -25.74 -32.33 -0.08
CA PHE A 633 -26.17 -31.07 -0.69
C PHE A 633 -27.68 -30.79 -0.52
N ASP A 634 -28.29 -31.29 0.55
CA ASP A 634 -29.66 -30.92 0.90
C ASP A 634 -29.69 -29.50 1.49
N PHE A 635 -30.54 -28.66 0.91
CA PHE A 635 -30.75 -27.29 1.32
C PHE A 635 -32.10 -27.14 2.02
N GLU A 636 -32.16 -26.27 3.02
CA GLU A 636 -33.40 -25.75 3.59
C GLU A 636 -34.23 -25.03 2.50
N PRO A 637 -35.56 -24.88 2.70
CA PRO A 637 -36.41 -24.10 1.79
C PRO A 637 -35.81 -22.73 1.50
N ALA A 638 -35.71 -22.39 0.21
CA ALA A 638 -35.05 -21.18 -0.26
C ALA A 638 -35.79 -19.93 0.20
N GLN A 639 -35.09 -18.98 0.79
CA GLN A 639 -35.62 -17.66 1.06
C GLN A 639 -35.60 -16.85 -0.24
N ILE A 640 -36.78 -16.58 -0.79
CA ILE A 640 -36.97 -15.72 -1.96
C ILE A 640 -37.51 -14.39 -1.46
N SER A 641 -36.77 -13.31 -1.71
CA SER A 641 -37.20 -11.95 -1.39
C SER A 641 -37.19 -11.07 -2.62
N THR A 642 -38.26 -10.31 -2.81
CA THR A 642 -38.38 -9.28 -3.84
C THR A 642 -38.58 -7.93 -3.19
N SER A 643 -37.71 -6.98 -3.53
CA SER A 643 -37.68 -5.64 -2.96
C SER A 643 -37.76 -4.57 -4.05
N PRO A 644 -38.94 -4.25 -4.57
CA PRO A 644 -39.12 -3.11 -5.46
C PRO A 644 -39.02 -1.79 -4.69
N GLN A 645 -38.26 -0.84 -5.22
CA GLN A 645 -38.07 0.50 -4.67
C GLN A 645 -38.14 1.54 -5.80
N GLY A 646 -39.13 2.42 -5.76
CA GLY A 646 -39.25 3.55 -6.68
C GLY A 646 -38.96 4.87 -5.97
N HIS A 647 -38.04 5.66 -6.49
CA HIS A 647 -37.73 7.01 -6.01
C HIS A 647 -38.12 8.00 -7.10
N LEU A 648 -38.88 9.03 -6.73
CA LEU A 648 -39.26 10.14 -7.59
C LEU A 648 -38.89 11.44 -6.91
N ASN A 649 -37.83 12.08 -7.39
CA ASN A 649 -37.43 13.41 -6.95
C ASN A 649 -38.05 14.43 -7.87
N TYR A 650 -38.78 15.39 -7.31
CA TYR A 650 -39.37 16.48 -8.07
C TYR A 650 -38.91 17.81 -7.48
N ASN A 651 -38.70 18.78 -8.36
CA ASN A 651 -38.42 20.17 -8.00
C ASN A 651 -39.26 21.06 -8.92
N PHE A 652 -40.05 21.94 -8.32
CA PHE A 652 -40.86 22.96 -8.95
C PHE A 652 -40.46 24.31 -8.35
N ALA A 653 -39.67 25.10 -9.09
CA ALA A 653 -39.28 26.44 -8.71
C ALA A 653 -40.17 27.46 -9.45
N PHE A 654 -40.87 28.32 -8.71
CA PHE A 654 -41.73 29.36 -9.26
C PHE A 654 -41.07 30.74 -9.12
N LEU A 655 -41.32 31.63 -10.08
CA LEU A 655 -40.87 33.03 -10.07
C LEU A 655 -39.37 33.14 -9.80
N GLY A 656 -38.57 32.51 -10.65
CA GLY A 656 -37.11 32.46 -10.54
C GLY A 656 -36.60 31.69 -9.32
N GLY A 657 -37.46 30.98 -8.57
CA GLY A 657 -37.16 30.32 -7.31
C GLY A 657 -37.33 31.23 -6.08
N LEU A 658 -38.22 32.23 -6.15
CA LEU A 658 -38.75 32.97 -5.01
C LEU A 658 -39.54 32.04 -4.08
N THR A 659 -40.34 31.15 -4.67
CA THR A 659 -41.04 30.09 -3.97
C THR A 659 -40.88 28.80 -4.75
N GLY A 660 -40.97 27.67 -4.09
CA GLY A 660 -40.88 26.39 -4.76
C GLY A 660 -41.26 25.24 -3.87
N LEU A 661 -41.41 24.10 -4.53
CA LEU A 661 -41.72 22.82 -3.93
C LEU A 661 -40.67 21.84 -4.43
N ASP A 662 -39.90 21.28 -3.52
CA ASP A 662 -39.05 20.13 -3.83
C ASP A 662 -39.41 18.97 -2.91
N GLY A 663 -39.19 17.76 -3.38
CA GLY A 663 -39.53 16.59 -2.59
C GLY A 663 -39.14 15.29 -3.25
N THR A 664 -39.30 14.24 -2.46
CA THR A 664 -38.97 12.87 -2.82
C THR A 664 -40.13 11.99 -2.42
N THR A 665 -40.69 11.28 -3.39
CA THR A 665 -41.59 10.15 -3.14
C THR A 665 -40.78 8.86 -3.23
N THR A 666 -40.89 8.01 -2.22
CA THR A 666 -40.30 6.67 -2.19
C THR A 666 -41.41 5.64 -2.03
N LEU A 667 -41.53 4.74 -2.99
CA LEU A 667 -42.37 3.56 -2.92
C LEU A 667 -41.46 2.38 -2.64
N SER A 668 -41.63 1.69 -1.52
CA SER A 668 -40.85 0.50 -1.20
C SER A 668 -41.76 -0.68 -0.90
N GLY A 669 -41.49 -1.80 -1.56
CA GLY A 669 -42.09 -3.09 -1.26
C GLY A 669 -41.02 -4.04 -0.76
N LEU A 670 -41.40 -4.92 0.15
CA LEU A 670 -40.66 -6.13 0.48
C LEU A 670 -41.68 -7.26 0.45
N HIS A 671 -41.41 -8.29 -0.33
CA HIS A 671 -42.16 -9.54 -0.29
C HIS A 671 -41.17 -10.67 -0.09
N GLN A 672 -41.44 -11.53 0.89
CA GLN A 672 -40.56 -12.64 1.25
C GLN A 672 -41.38 -13.92 1.34
N ILE A 673 -40.86 -15.01 0.79
CA ILE A 673 -41.42 -16.36 0.89
C ILE A 673 -40.29 -17.38 1.03
N HIS A 674 -40.52 -18.45 1.77
CA HIS A 674 -39.69 -19.64 1.74
C HIS A 674 -40.31 -20.72 0.86
N MET A 675 -39.57 -21.21 -0.13
CA MET A 675 -40.03 -22.27 -1.02
C MET A 675 -38.90 -23.27 -1.27
N ASP A 676 -39.22 -24.55 -1.19
CA ASP A 676 -38.28 -25.59 -1.61
C ASP A 676 -38.12 -25.58 -3.13
N MET A 677 -36.92 -25.25 -3.61
CA MET A 677 -36.60 -25.22 -5.05
C MET A 677 -35.82 -26.46 -5.50
N PHE A 678 -35.26 -27.26 -4.58
CA PHE A 678 -34.34 -28.36 -4.88
C PHE A 678 -34.77 -29.72 -4.30
N GLY A 679 -35.72 -29.76 -3.36
CA GLY A 679 -36.15 -30.95 -2.62
C GLY A 679 -37.61 -31.40 -2.83
N GLU A 680 -38.03 -32.34 -1.97
CA GLU A 680 -39.40 -32.90 -1.87
C GLU A 680 -40.17 -32.36 -0.65
N LYS A 681 -39.54 -31.54 0.21
CA LYS A 681 -40.18 -31.02 1.43
C LYS A 681 -41.08 -29.85 1.03
N SER A 682 -42.40 -30.08 1.03
CA SER A 682 -43.34 -29.12 0.45
C SER A 682 -43.49 -27.79 1.21
N TYR A 683 -43.06 -27.68 2.48
CA TYR A 683 -43.30 -26.47 3.28
C TYR A 683 -42.19 -26.18 4.31
N ALA A 684 -41.83 -24.89 4.42
CA ALA A 684 -41.12 -24.36 5.58
C ALA A 684 -42.01 -24.45 6.84
N ASN A 685 -41.38 -24.49 8.02
CA ASN A 685 -42.08 -24.54 9.31
C ASN A 685 -43.11 -23.41 9.42
N ASP A 686 -44.20 -23.65 10.14
CA ASP A 686 -45.31 -22.70 10.34
C ASP A 686 -44.84 -21.35 10.90
N GLU A 687 -43.80 -21.35 11.75
CA GLU A 687 -43.16 -20.14 12.27
C GLU A 687 -42.45 -19.33 11.18
N THR A 688 -41.73 -20.00 10.27
CA THR A 688 -41.03 -19.38 9.14
C THR A 688 -42.02 -18.77 8.16
N ARG A 689 -43.13 -19.47 7.87
CA ARG A 689 -44.20 -18.96 7.00
C ARG A 689 -44.93 -17.76 7.60
N LEU A 690 -45.13 -17.74 8.92
CA LEU A 690 -45.69 -16.58 9.61
C LEU A 690 -44.72 -15.38 9.57
N ALA A 691 -43.40 -15.63 9.69
CA ALA A 691 -42.39 -14.60 9.54
C ALA A 691 -42.37 -14.01 8.11
N ASP A 692 -42.53 -14.84 7.07
CA ASP A 692 -42.63 -14.40 5.67
C ASP A 692 -43.81 -13.46 5.43
N TYR A 693 -44.98 -13.80 5.97
CA TYR A 693 -46.16 -12.93 5.90
C TYR A 693 -45.96 -11.62 6.66
N ARG A 694 -45.28 -11.64 7.81
CA ARG A 694 -44.97 -10.43 8.59
C ARG A 694 -43.96 -9.53 7.88
N ASN A 695 -42.98 -10.11 7.18
CA ASN A 695 -41.97 -9.36 6.44
C ASN A 695 -42.52 -8.74 5.15
N SER A 696 -43.60 -9.30 4.60
CA SER A 696 -44.26 -8.78 3.41
C SER A 696 -44.99 -7.46 3.70
N LYS A 697 -44.45 -6.35 3.18
CA LYS A 697 -44.99 -4.99 3.38
C LYS A 697 -44.79 -4.11 2.15
N PHE A 698 -45.66 -3.14 1.98
CA PHE A 698 -45.51 -2.07 1.00
C PHE A 698 -45.70 -0.72 1.71
N LEU A 699 -44.79 0.22 1.46
CA LEU A 699 -44.73 1.53 2.08
C LEU A 699 -44.64 2.59 0.98
N TRP A 700 -45.43 3.64 1.12
CA TRP A 700 -45.32 4.86 0.34
C TRP A 700 -44.90 5.99 1.28
N ASP A 701 -43.62 6.35 1.18
CA ASP A 701 -43.03 7.46 1.88
C ASP A 701 -42.99 8.70 0.98
N ASN A 702 -43.25 9.87 1.56
CA ASN A 702 -43.19 11.13 0.84
C ASN A 702 -42.61 12.21 1.74
N TRP A 703 -41.56 12.85 1.23
CA TRP A 703 -40.97 14.05 1.79
C TRP A 703 -41.22 15.22 0.84
N ILE A 704 -41.77 16.31 1.36
CA ILE A 704 -42.01 17.56 0.65
C ILE A 704 -41.41 18.70 1.47
N ARG A 705 -40.69 19.57 0.79
CA ARG A 705 -40.29 20.89 1.28
C ARG A 705 -40.89 21.97 0.41
N LEU A 706 -41.74 22.79 1.02
CA LEU A 706 -42.15 24.07 0.46
C LEU A 706 -41.17 25.12 0.94
N TYR A 707 -40.54 25.88 0.04
CA TYR A 707 -39.63 26.96 0.43
C TYR A 707 -40.10 28.29 -0.14
N PHE A 708 -39.88 29.36 0.62
CA PHE A 708 -40.15 30.74 0.24
C PHE A 708 -38.96 31.62 0.63
N LYS A 709 -38.38 32.35 -0.33
CA LYS A 709 -37.16 33.16 -0.17
C LYS A 709 -37.46 34.65 -0.40
N PRO A 710 -38.17 35.32 0.53
CA PRO A 710 -38.71 36.67 0.32
C PRO A 710 -37.66 37.73 -0.01
N PHE A 711 -36.42 37.57 0.48
CA PHE A 711 -35.36 38.56 0.36
C PHE A 711 -34.23 38.15 -0.60
N ARG A 712 -34.47 37.18 -1.49
CA ARG A 712 -33.44 36.65 -2.40
C ARG A 712 -32.66 37.72 -3.18
N ARG A 713 -33.30 38.83 -3.55
CA ARG A 713 -32.70 39.93 -4.32
C ARG A 713 -32.14 41.07 -3.47
N VAL A 714 -32.26 41.00 -2.14
CA VAL A 714 -31.56 41.89 -1.22
C VAL A 714 -30.24 41.21 -0.87
N PRO A 715 -29.08 41.66 -1.37
CA PRO A 715 -27.80 40.95 -1.21
C PRO A 715 -27.46 40.66 0.27
N VAL A 716 -27.91 41.55 1.14
CA VAL A 716 -27.70 41.51 2.59
C VAL A 716 -28.57 40.45 3.28
N PHE A 717 -29.70 40.03 2.68
CA PHE A 717 -30.65 39.05 3.23
C PHE A 717 -30.94 37.87 2.29
N SER A 718 -30.14 37.67 1.25
CA SER A 718 -30.43 36.77 0.12
C SER A 718 -30.68 35.32 0.51
N ASP A 719 -30.09 34.88 1.62
CA ASP A 719 -30.17 33.50 2.12
C ASP A 719 -31.34 33.28 3.09
N SER A 720 -32.13 34.33 3.36
CA SER A 720 -33.30 34.23 4.22
C SER A 720 -34.40 33.40 3.57
N SER A 721 -34.95 32.44 4.30
CA SER A 721 -35.96 31.49 3.82
C SER A 721 -37.01 31.16 4.87
N LEU A 722 -38.20 30.83 4.41
CA LEU A 722 -39.28 30.23 5.17
C LEU A 722 -39.60 28.90 4.50
N ASN A 723 -39.41 27.81 5.22
CA ASN A 723 -39.57 26.44 4.73
C ASN A 723 -40.65 25.72 5.54
N TYR A 724 -41.40 24.85 4.88
CA TYR A 724 -42.28 23.88 5.51
C TYR A 724 -41.88 22.49 5.04
N ASP A 725 -41.41 21.67 5.96
CA ASP A 725 -40.93 20.31 5.72
C ASP A 725 -41.94 19.30 6.26
N PHE A 726 -42.44 18.46 5.37
CA PHE A 726 -43.37 17.38 5.65
C PHE A 726 -42.74 16.06 5.22
N ASP A 727 -42.63 15.09 6.12
CA ASP A 727 -42.12 13.75 5.87
C ASP A 727 -43.06 12.75 6.53
N ALA A 728 -43.72 11.92 5.74
CA ALA A 728 -44.65 10.92 6.25
C ALA A 728 -44.70 9.67 5.38
N THR A 729 -45.11 8.56 6.00
CA THR A 729 -45.60 7.37 5.30
C THR A 729 -47.07 7.62 4.94
N ILE A 730 -47.34 7.95 3.68
CA ILE A 730 -48.69 8.23 3.17
C ILE A 730 -49.57 6.97 3.20
N TYR A 731 -48.98 5.82 2.86
CA TYR A 731 -49.70 4.55 2.76
C TYR A 731 -48.82 3.41 3.23
N SER A 732 -49.37 2.52 4.04
CA SER A 732 -48.74 1.26 4.41
C SER A 732 -49.69 0.09 4.20
N TYR A 733 -49.16 -0.99 3.64
CA TYR A 733 -49.85 -2.27 3.49
C TYR A 733 -49.00 -3.32 4.19
N ARG A 734 -49.51 -3.86 5.30
CA ARG A 734 -48.77 -4.76 6.19
C ARG A 734 -49.69 -5.84 6.76
N PHE A 735 -49.09 -6.92 7.25
CA PHE A 735 -49.80 -8.02 7.90
C PHE A 735 -50.58 -7.52 9.13
N SER A 736 -51.83 -7.96 9.29
CA SER A 736 -52.74 -7.45 10.32
C SER A 736 -52.42 -7.98 11.73
N ASN A 737 -52.62 -7.15 12.75
CA ASN A 737 -52.48 -7.53 14.15
C ASN A 737 -53.65 -8.45 14.56
N GLY A 738 -53.42 -9.77 14.50
CA GLY A 738 -54.44 -10.81 14.75
C GLY A 738 -54.57 -11.84 13.62
N ALA A 739 -53.89 -11.62 12.49
CA ALA A 739 -53.79 -12.61 11.43
C ALA A 739 -52.93 -13.80 11.89
N THR A 740 -53.40 -15.02 11.59
CA THR A 740 -52.69 -16.27 11.87
C THR A 740 -52.33 -16.97 10.57
N LEU A 741 -51.50 -18.01 10.63
CA LEU A 741 -51.14 -18.81 9.45
C LEU A 741 -52.38 -19.37 8.72
N ALA A 742 -53.44 -19.74 9.45
CA ALA A 742 -54.68 -20.29 8.89
C ALA A 742 -55.59 -19.23 8.24
N SER A 743 -55.40 -17.95 8.58
CA SER A 743 -56.20 -16.83 8.08
C SER A 743 -55.31 -15.59 7.87
N PRO A 744 -54.42 -15.60 6.85
CA PRO A 744 -53.56 -14.46 6.57
C PRO A 744 -54.42 -13.28 6.10
N SER A 745 -54.39 -12.18 6.84
CA SER A 745 -55.06 -10.93 6.45
C SER A 745 -54.07 -9.78 6.45
N TYR A 746 -54.18 -8.93 5.43
CA TYR A 746 -53.38 -7.73 5.27
C TYR A 746 -54.29 -6.51 5.41
N SER A 747 -53.79 -5.49 6.10
CA SER A 747 -54.51 -4.26 6.34
C SER A 747 -53.79 -3.11 5.64
N SER A 748 -54.55 -2.29 4.93
CA SER A 748 -54.10 -1.03 4.36
C SER A 748 -54.37 0.10 5.34
N TYR A 749 -53.34 0.87 5.66
CA TYR A 749 -53.41 2.05 6.50
C TYR A 749 -53.00 3.26 5.66
N TRP A 750 -53.89 4.24 5.56
CA TRP A 750 -53.53 5.57 5.09
C TRP A 750 -53.01 6.38 6.26
N ILE A 751 -52.20 7.41 5.97
CA ILE A 751 -51.75 8.38 6.96
C ILE A 751 -52.92 8.82 7.86
N SER A 752 -52.83 8.51 9.14
CA SER A 752 -53.92 8.77 10.08
C SER A 752 -53.41 9.05 11.50
N GLU A 753 -52.30 8.43 11.89
CA GLU A 753 -51.75 8.54 13.23
C GLU A 753 -50.43 9.29 13.24
N LYS A 754 -50.03 9.72 14.45
CA LYS A 754 -48.75 10.39 14.70
C LYS A 754 -47.54 9.51 14.32
N GLU A 755 -47.66 8.20 14.41
CA GLU A 755 -46.57 7.24 14.13
C GLU A 755 -46.18 7.20 12.65
N ASP A 756 -47.07 7.61 11.75
CA ASP A 756 -46.82 7.67 10.30
C ASP A 756 -46.06 8.93 9.88
N LEU A 757 -45.95 9.95 10.75
CA LEU A 757 -45.23 11.18 10.47
C LEU A 757 -43.81 11.14 11.04
N ARG A 758 -42.81 11.41 10.19
CA ARG A 758 -41.41 11.58 10.60
C ARG A 758 -41.05 13.04 10.80
N LYS A 759 -41.57 13.94 9.95
CA LYS A 759 -41.39 15.40 10.06
C LYS A 759 -42.68 16.12 9.69
N ASN A 760 -43.00 17.16 10.44
CA ASN A 760 -44.03 18.12 10.11
C ASN A 760 -43.62 19.42 10.78
N MET A 761 -42.80 20.22 10.10
CA MET A 761 -42.14 21.36 10.73
C MET A 761 -42.14 22.59 9.83
N ILE A 762 -42.27 23.76 10.46
CA ILE A 762 -42.07 25.07 9.83
C ILE A 762 -40.71 25.59 10.30
N SER A 763 -39.86 25.98 9.35
CA SER A 763 -38.52 26.51 9.62
C SER A 763 -38.38 27.89 8.99
N MET A 764 -38.04 28.90 9.79
CA MET A 764 -37.76 30.26 9.34
C MET A 764 -36.30 30.59 9.60
N ALA A 765 -35.53 30.88 8.55
CA ALA A 765 -34.16 31.33 8.62
C ALA A 765 -34.08 32.78 8.13
N ILE A 766 -33.70 33.71 9.02
CA ILE A 766 -33.34 35.08 8.66
C ILE A 766 -31.82 35.16 8.70
N ILE A 767 -31.18 35.36 7.55
CA ILE A 767 -29.73 35.42 7.44
C ILE A 767 -29.35 36.81 6.95
N TRP A 768 -28.59 37.52 7.77
CA TRP A 768 -28.12 38.86 7.55
C TRP A 768 -26.60 38.85 7.34
N LYS A 769 -26.14 39.20 6.13
CA LYS A 769 -24.72 39.30 5.77
C LYS A 769 -24.37 40.75 5.41
N LEU A 770 -23.63 41.44 6.26
CA LEU A 770 -23.19 42.82 6.06
C LEU A 770 -21.66 42.91 6.09
N GLY A 771 -21.02 42.77 4.93
CA GLY A 771 -19.56 42.75 4.84
C GLY A 771 -18.97 41.56 5.60
N ALA A 772 -18.16 41.82 6.61
CA ALA A 772 -17.60 40.80 7.50
C ALA A 772 -18.52 40.40 8.66
N PHE A 773 -19.65 41.09 8.87
CA PHE A 773 -20.61 40.73 9.91
C PHE A 773 -21.63 39.72 9.35
N ASN A 774 -21.83 38.63 10.09
CA ASN A 774 -22.85 37.64 9.82
C ASN A 774 -23.80 37.52 11.03
N ALA A 775 -25.10 37.45 10.78
CA ALA A 775 -26.10 37.12 11.78
C ALA A 775 -27.12 36.17 11.17
N SER A 776 -27.44 35.08 11.86
CA SER A 776 -28.41 34.09 11.44
C SER A 776 -29.39 33.84 12.59
N PHE A 777 -30.68 33.83 12.27
CA PHE A 777 -31.75 33.54 13.21
C PHE A 777 -32.61 32.45 12.57
N VAL A 778 -32.47 31.23 13.06
CA VAL A 778 -33.17 30.04 12.57
C VAL A 778 -34.15 29.57 13.64
N ASN A 779 -35.43 29.65 13.33
CA ASN A 779 -36.51 29.21 14.19
C ASN A 779 -37.20 28.02 13.54
N THR A 780 -37.41 26.94 14.29
CA THR A 780 -38.08 25.73 13.80
C THR A 780 -39.21 25.36 14.75
N ALA A 781 -40.38 25.05 14.22
CA ALA A 781 -41.54 24.62 15.00
C ALA A 781 -42.13 23.33 14.41
N ASP A 782 -42.15 22.25 15.20
CA ASP A 782 -42.87 21.03 14.85
C ASP A 782 -44.38 21.24 15.08
N VAL A 783 -45.17 20.92 14.07
CA VAL A 783 -46.62 21.15 13.97
C VAL A 783 -47.36 19.84 14.32
N PRO A 784 -48.54 19.90 14.99
CA PRO A 784 -49.38 18.72 15.23
C PRO A 784 -49.66 17.91 13.96
N PRO A 785 -49.75 16.57 14.03
CA PRO A 785 -49.93 15.74 15.24
C PRO A 785 -48.62 15.28 15.90
N LEU A 786 -47.45 15.69 15.41
CA LEU A 786 -46.17 15.43 16.08
C LEU A 786 -46.11 16.15 17.44
N ASN A 787 -45.24 15.67 18.33
CA ASN A 787 -44.98 16.38 19.58
C ASN A 787 -44.46 17.77 19.23
N GLN A 788 -45.17 18.80 19.67
CA GLN A 788 -44.79 20.16 19.38
C GLN A 788 -43.42 20.44 20.00
N ARG A 789 -42.51 20.94 19.18
CA ARG A 789 -41.18 21.36 19.58
C ARG A 789 -40.91 22.68 18.91
N TYR A 790 -40.52 23.67 19.68
CA TYR A 790 -40.02 24.93 19.16
C TYR A 790 -38.53 24.99 19.43
N SER A 791 -37.72 25.34 18.44
CA SER A 791 -36.29 25.55 18.60
C SER A 791 -35.90 26.87 17.96
N MET A 792 -35.08 27.64 18.66
CA MET A 792 -34.54 28.92 18.23
C MET A 792 -33.01 28.83 18.28
N ASN A 793 -32.37 28.96 17.13
CA ASN A 793 -30.93 29.03 16.99
C ASN A 793 -30.56 30.40 16.42
N SER A 794 -29.75 31.16 17.13
CA SER A 794 -29.23 32.45 16.70
C SER A 794 -27.72 32.40 16.69
N ALA A 795 -27.08 32.74 15.58
CA ALA A 795 -25.63 32.81 15.46
C ALA A 795 -25.24 34.20 14.97
N VAL A 796 -24.31 34.86 15.65
CA VAL A 796 -23.81 36.19 15.28
C VAL A 796 -22.30 36.17 15.30
N GLY A 797 -21.64 36.63 14.23
CA GLY A 797 -20.19 36.56 14.13
C GLY A 797 -19.56 37.59 13.21
N PHE A 798 -18.24 37.68 13.28
CA PHE A 798 -17.41 38.51 12.40
C PHE A 798 -16.37 37.65 11.69
N ASP A 799 -16.45 37.58 10.36
CA ASP A 799 -15.58 36.77 9.50
C ASP A 799 -14.10 37.18 9.62
N TYR A 800 -13.79 38.45 9.94
CA TYR A 800 -12.41 38.97 10.02
C TYR A 800 -11.80 38.93 11.43
N GLU A 801 -12.62 38.90 12.49
CA GLU A 801 -12.16 38.97 13.89
C GLU A 801 -12.38 37.68 14.68
N GLY A 802 -12.86 36.61 14.01
CA GLY A 802 -13.00 35.27 14.58
C GLY A 802 -13.95 35.17 15.77
N TRP A 803 -14.73 36.23 16.05
CA TRP A 803 -15.75 36.25 17.08
C TRP A 803 -17.03 35.59 16.58
N ASN A 804 -17.58 34.65 17.35
CA ASN A 804 -18.88 34.02 17.08
C ASN A 804 -19.65 33.86 18.40
N LEU A 805 -20.94 34.15 18.37
CA LEU A 805 -21.89 33.94 19.45
C LEU A 805 -23.06 33.11 18.93
N ASP A 806 -23.15 31.87 19.41
CA ASP A 806 -24.28 30.96 19.17
C ASP A 806 -25.19 30.94 20.40
N ILE A 807 -26.48 31.05 20.18
CA ILE A 807 -27.52 30.92 21.19
C ILE A 807 -28.54 29.92 20.67
N SER A 808 -28.76 28.83 21.40
CA SER A 808 -29.69 27.77 21.05
C SER A 808 -30.65 27.53 22.21
N GLN A 809 -31.93 27.53 21.91
CA GLN A 809 -33.00 27.28 22.87
C GLN A 809 -34.01 26.33 22.23
N GLN A 810 -34.54 25.40 23.02
CA GLN A 810 -35.55 24.47 22.55
C GLN A 810 -36.61 24.27 23.64
N THR A 811 -37.89 24.21 23.27
CA THR A 811 -39.00 23.85 24.16
C THR A 811 -39.76 22.68 23.58
N LEU A 812 -40.03 21.67 24.40
CA LEU A 812 -40.74 20.46 24.03
C LEU A 812 -42.12 20.46 24.71
N HIS A 813 -43.16 20.03 24.01
CA HIS A 813 -44.47 19.78 24.60
C HIS A 813 -44.61 18.29 24.95
N VAL A 814 -44.50 17.94 26.23
CA VAL A 814 -44.49 16.57 26.76
C VAL A 814 -45.54 16.46 27.88
N LEU A 815 -46.35 15.40 27.91
CA LEU A 815 -47.37 15.16 28.96
C LEU A 815 -48.29 16.36 29.24
N ASN A 816 -48.72 17.07 28.20
CA ASN A 816 -49.61 18.24 28.28
C ASN A 816 -49.00 19.47 28.99
N ARG A 817 -47.66 19.56 29.06
CA ARG A 817 -46.90 20.71 29.55
C ARG A 817 -45.76 21.06 28.60
N TRP A 818 -45.38 22.33 28.57
CA TRP A 818 -44.15 22.77 27.91
C TRP A 818 -42.97 22.57 28.88
N GLU A 819 -41.96 21.84 28.43
CA GLU A 819 -40.68 21.65 29.11
C GLU A 819 -39.60 22.37 28.30
N ALA A 820 -38.97 23.38 28.91
CA ALA A 820 -37.90 24.10 28.25
C ALA A 820 -36.60 23.30 28.38
N GLN A 821 -36.01 22.91 27.25
CA GLN A 821 -34.65 22.39 27.24
C GLN A 821 -33.68 23.51 27.64
N PRO A 822 -32.50 23.14 28.18
CA PRO A 822 -31.54 24.15 28.61
C PRO A 822 -31.13 25.09 27.47
N LEU A 823 -31.13 26.39 27.74
CA LEU A 823 -30.56 27.43 26.89
C LEU A 823 -29.05 27.21 26.78
N ILE A 824 -28.55 27.00 25.57
CA ILE A 824 -27.13 26.83 25.28
C ILE A 824 -26.61 28.13 24.65
N MET A 825 -25.62 28.75 25.28
CA MET A 825 -24.92 29.91 24.75
C MET A 825 -23.46 29.54 24.53
N LYS A 826 -22.91 29.80 23.34
CA LYS A 826 -21.50 29.59 23.03
C LYS A 826 -20.94 30.88 22.47
N ALA A 827 -20.02 31.50 23.20
CA ALA A 827 -19.21 32.58 22.67
C ALA A 827 -17.82 32.02 22.35
N SER A 828 -17.28 32.35 21.19
CA SER A 828 -15.91 32.03 20.82
C SER A 828 -15.24 33.22 20.14
N TRP A 829 -13.94 33.33 20.31
CA TRP A 829 -13.12 34.36 19.71
C TRP A 829 -11.77 33.77 19.33
N LYS A 830 -11.37 33.95 18.08
CA LYS A 830 -10.06 33.54 17.56
C LYS A 830 -9.31 34.76 17.06
N GLY A 831 -8.09 34.94 17.54
CA GLY A 831 -7.25 36.09 17.19
C GLY A 831 -5.79 35.71 17.00
N TRP A 832 -5.02 36.65 16.44
CA TRP A 832 -3.57 36.52 16.20
C TRP A 832 -3.18 35.24 15.43
N LYS A 833 -3.73 35.05 14.23
CA LYS A 833 -3.45 33.87 13.36
C LYS A 833 -3.67 32.53 14.08
N ASP A 834 -4.77 32.42 14.81
CA ASP A 834 -5.16 31.23 15.59
C ASP A 834 -4.24 30.90 16.79
N GLU A 835 -3.34 31.81 17.20
CA GLU A 835 -2.49 31.62 18.39
C GLU A 835 -3.24 31.89 19.71
N VAL A 836 -4.36 32.61 19.65
CA VAL A 836 -5.24 32.87 20.80
C VAL A 836 -6.65 32.44 20.47
N GLU A 837 -7.22 31.60 21.32
CA GLU A 837 -8.60 31.13 21.22
C GLU A 837 -9.25 31.22 22.59
N ILE A 838 -10.35 31.95 22.68
CA ILE A 838 -11.19 32.02 23.89
C ILE A 838 -12.54 31.47 23.51
N SER A 839 -13.04 30.50 24.25
CA SER A 839 -14.40 30.01 24.10
C SER A 839 -15.07 29.81 25.44
N GLN A 840 -16.37 30.10 25.47
CA GLN A 840 -17.23 30.00 26.63
C GLN A 840 -18.52 29.34 26.18
N SER A 841 -18.81 28.16 26.69
CA SER A 841 -20.11 27.51 26.57
C SER A 841 -20.83 27.60 27.91
N ILE A 842 -22.10 27.98 27.90
CA ILE A 842 -22.98 28.01 29.08
C ILE A 842 -24.25 27.25 28.72
N ARG A 843 -24.71 26.40 29.62
CA ARG A 843 -25.98 25.70 29.56
C ARG A 843 -26.82 26.11 30.77
N TYR A 844 -27.97 26.71 30.51
CA TYR A 844 -28.86 27.24 31.53
C TYR A 844 -30.22 26.55 31.46
N ASP A 845 -30.58 25.84 32.51
CA ASP A 845 -31.87 25.16 32.61
C ASP A 845 -32.94 26.16 33.05
N ILE A 846 -33.88 26.42 32.15
CA ILE A 846 -34.92 27.43 32.32
C ILE A 846 -35.96 26.95 33.33
N ASP A 847 -36.37 25.68 33.26
CA ASP A 847 -37.43 25.12 34.13
C ASP A 847 -36.97 25.05 35.59
N TRP A 848 -35.71 24.70 35.81
CA TRP A 848 -35.10 24.64 37.14
C TRP A 848 -34.44 25.95 37.57
N ASN A 849 -34.48 26.99 36.73
CA ASN A 849 -33.87 28.31 36.94
C ASN A 849 -32.43 28.23 37.47
N ARG A 850 -31.60 27.36 36.87
CA ARG A 850 -30.24 27.06 37.34
C ARG A 850 -29.28 26.81 36.19
N LEU A 851 -28.01 27.12 36.41
CA LEU A 851 -26.94 26.81 35.47
C LEU A 851 -26.60 25.32 35.58
N THR A 852 -26.60 24.60 34.45
CA THR A 852 -26.35 23.15 34.41
C THR A 852 -24.92 22.84 34.05
N ASP A 853 -24.35 23.50 33.04
CA ASP A 853 -22.96 23.31 32.63
C ASP A 853 -22.36 24.65 32.18
N THR A 854 -21.09 24.87 32.48
CA THR A 854 -20.28 25.95 31.90
C THR A 854 -18.91 25.39 31.57
N GLU A 855 -18.44 25.71 30.37
CA GLU A 855 -17.13 25.32 29.88
C GLU A 855 -16.42 26.56 29.35
N THR A 856 -15.27 26.89 29.94
CA THR A 856 -14.41 27.98 29.50
C THR A 856 -13.12 27.39 28.98
N THR A 857 -12.80 27.60 27.70
CA THR A 857 -11.49 27.25 27.14
C THR A 857 -10.74 28.51 26.76
N PHE A 858 -9.47 28.57 27.13
CA PHE A 858 -8.56 29.65 26.79
C PHE A 858 -7.26 29.03 26.27
N LYS A 859 -6.87 29.34 25.05
CA LYS A 859 -5.58 28.96 24.45
C LYS A 859 -4.80 30.22 24.14
N PHE A 860 -3.52 30.20 24.45
CA PHE A 860 -2.59 31.29 24.25
C PHE A 860 -1.19 30.73 24.02
N TRP A 861 -0.63 30.90 22.83
CA TRP A 861 0.80 30.63 22.55
C TRP A 861 1.26 29.19 22.86
N GLY A 862 0.38 28.21 22.64
CA GLY A 862 0.64 26.79 22.93
C GLY A 862 0.31 26.37 24.38
N PHE A 863 0.07 27.32 25.28
CA PHE A 863 -0.62 27.06 26.55
C PHE A 863 -2.12 27.03 26.33
N GLY A 864 -2.82 26.18 27.05
CA GLY A 864 -4.26 26.25 27.12
C GLY A 864 -4.80 25.76 28.45
N THR A 865 -5.97 26.28 28.79
CA THR A 865 -6.74 25.91 29.97
C THR A 865 -8.17 25.63 29.55
N SER A 866 -8.77 24.61 30.13
CA SER A 866 -10.18 24.29 30.01
C SER A 866 -10.74 24.14 31.42
N PHE A 867 -11.80 24.88 31.71
CA PHE A 867 -12.48 24.89 32.99
C PHE A 867 -13.92 24.45 32.77
N ILE A 868 -14.35 23.43 33.48
CA ILE A 868 -15.69 22.85 33.39
C ILE A 868 -16.33 22.88 34.78
N ALA A 869 -17.48 23.53 34.90
CA ALA A 869 -18.31 23.46 36.09
C ALA A 869 -19.72 23.01 35.70
N ASN A 870 -20.30 22.08 36.47
CA ASN A 870 -21.62 21.58 36.17
C ASN A 870 -22.40 21.05 37.39
N TYR A 871 -23.72 21.02 37.24
CA TYR A 871 -24.67 20.62 38.25
C TYR A 871 -24.70 19.10 38.42
N GLY A 872 -24.47 18.60 39.64
CA GLY A 872 -24.56 17.18 39.97
C GLY A 872 -23.98 16.88 41.35
N THR A 873 -23.61 15.62 41.60
CA THR A 873 -23.24 15.16 42.94
C THR A 873 -21.97 15.82 43.45
N HIS A 874 -22.05 16.41 44.64
CA HIS A 874 -20.88 16.76 45.43
C HIS A 874 -20.39 15.54 46.19
N TYR A 875 -19.09 15.54 46.48
CA TYR A 875 -18.45 14.47 47.23
C TYR A 875 -17.81 15.02 48.49
N THR A 876 -18.04 14.33 49.59
CA THR A 876 -17.39 14.58 50.87
C THR A 876 -16.38 13.47 51.16
N TRP A 877 -15.24 13.85 51.74
CA TRP A 877 -14.18 12.90 52.05
C TRP A 877 -14.48 12.22 53.38
N ASN A 878 -14.65 10.90 53.38
CA ASN A 878 -14.76 10.13 54.61
C ASN A 878 -13.37 9.74 55.11
N GLN A 879 -12.98 10.30 56.25
CA GLN A 879 -11.66 10.09 56.86
C GLN A 879 -11.48 8.67 57.44
N GLY A 880 -12.55 7.94 57.73
CA GLY A 880 -12.48 6.58 58.29
C GLY A 880 -12.16 5.52 57.24
N ASP A 881 -12.77 5.64 56.06
CA ASP A 881 -12.71 4.61 55.00
C ASP A 881 -11.82 5.01 53.82
N PHE A 882 -11.27 6.23 53.81
CA PHE A 882 -10.48 6.81 52.70
C PHE A 882 -11.22 6.78 51.34
N ILE A 883 -12.54 6.99 51.37
CA ILE A 883 -13.43 6.97 50.20
C ILE A 883 -14.19 8.29 50.10
N TRP A 884 -14.49 8.71 48.86
CA TRP A 884 -15.41 9.81 48.58
C TRP A 884 -16.86 9.35 48.68
N ASN A 885 -17.61 9.90 49.63
CA ASN A 885 -19.04 9.66 49.76
C ASN A 885 -19.83 10.71 48.97
N GLU A 886 -20.90 10.27 48.33
CA GLU A 886 -21.88 11.16 47.71
C GLU A 886 -22.56 12.02 48.78
N ASP A 887 -22.62 13.32 48.53
CA ASP A 887 -23.29 14.32 49.37
C ASP A 887 -24.48 14.90 48.58
N THR A 888 -24.74 16.19 48.71
CA THR A 888 -25.81 16.90 48.02
C THR A 888 -25.53 17.13 46.52
N MET A 889 -26.59 17.31 45.73
CA MET A 889 -26.45 17.77 44.35
C MET A 889 -26.38 19.30 44.31
N GLY A 890 -25.44 19.85 43.54
CA GLY A 890 -25.31 21.28 43.36
C GLY A 890 -24.41 21.64 42.17
N PHE A 891 -24.38 22.92 41.83
CA PHE A 891 -23.50 23.44 40.80
C PHE A 891 -22.11 23.69 41.38
N ALA A 892 -21.11 22.94 40.91
CA ALA A 892 -19.73 23.18 41.30
C ALA A 892 -18.75 23.01 40.13
N PRO A 893 -17.58 23.66 40.22
CA PRO A 893 -16.43 23.31 39.41
C PRO A 893 -16.11 21.81 39.49
N ARG A 894 -15.96 21.14 38.33
CA ARG A 894 -15.65 19.70 38.26
C ARG A 894 -14.29 19.42 37.66
N HIS A 895 -13.97 20.02 36.52
CA HIS A 895 -12.70 19.73 35.85
C HIS A 895 -11.96 21.03 35.55
N LEU A 896 -10.66 21.00 35.81
CA LEU A 896 -9.73 22.03 35.37
C LEU A 896 -8.58 21.33 34.67
N ARG A 897 -8.39 21.61 33.38
CA ARG A 897 -7.36 21.02 32.54
C ARG A 897 -6.43 22.10 32.07
N PHE A 898 -5.14 21.97 32.37
CA PHE A 898 -4.09 22.75 31.74
C PHE A 898 -3.39 21.89 30.69
N PHE A 899 -3.02 22.47 29.56
CA PHE A 899 -2.19 21.82 28.56
C PHE A 899 -1.17 22.80 28.00
N PHE A 900 -0.01 22.29 27.64
CA PHE A 900 1.06 23.04 27.01
C PHE A 900 1.68 22.17 25.93
N TYR A 901 1.55 22.61 24.68
CA TYR A 901 2.16 21.96 23.53
C TYR A 901 3.00 22.97 22.77
N ARG A 902 4.29 22.66 22.59
CA ARG A 902 5.17 23.47 21.77
C ARG A 902 6.24 22.63 21.09
N GLU A 903 6.43 22.91 19.81
CA GLU A 903 7.51 22.38 19.01
C GLU A 903 8.55 23.47 18.75
N PHE A 904 9.79 23.24 19.17
CA PHE A 904 10.93 24.12 18.95
C PHE A 904 11.86 23.51 17.90
N LYS A 905 11.99 24.19 16.77
CA LYS A 905 12.87 23.83 15.65
C LYS A 905 13.85 24.98 15.39
N PRO A 906 14.90 25.16 16.20
CA PRO A 906 15.93 26.17 15.95
C PRO A 906 16.59 25.97 14.58
N ALA A 907 17.12 27.05 14.01
CA ALA A 907 17.91 26.97 12.79
C ALA A 907 19.12 26.03 12.99
N PRO A 908 19.51 25.26 11.95
CA PRO A 908 20.68 24.40 12.03
C PRO A 908 21.92 25.19 12.44
N PHE A 909 22.69 24.67 13.40
CA PHE A 909 23.92 25.31 13.87
C PHE A 909 25.15 24.50 13.47
N TRP A 910 26.34 25.10 13.61
CA TRP A 910 27.62 24.54 13.18
C TRP A 910 27.65 24.17 11.68
N LYS A 911 27.62 25.19 10.80
CA LYS A 911 27.66 25.03 9.33
C LYS A 911 26.55 24.12 8.78
N ASN A 912 25.33 24.23 9.32
CA ASN A 912 24.18 23.39 8.99
C ASN A 912 24.35 21.88 9.26
N ARG A 913 25.32 21.49 10.09
CA ARG A 913 25.60 20.08 10.40
C ARG A 913 24.76 19.54 11.55
N ILE A 914 24.33 20.40 12.48
CA ILE A 914 23.54 19.96 13.63
C ILE A 914 22.14 20.52 13.53
N LYS A 915 21.14 19.63 13.57
CA LYS A 915 19.72 19.95 13.65
C LYS A 915 19.19 19.51 15.00
N LEU A 916 18.42 20.38 15.63
CA LEU A 916 17.82 20.13 16.93
C LEU A 916 16.31 20.33 16.81
N ARG A 917 15.55 19.42 17.40
CA ARG A 917 14.10 19.53 17.52
C ARG A 917 13.68 19.10 18.92
N THR A 918 12.94 19.97 19.59
CA THR A 918 12.44 19.73 20.94
C THR A 918 10.93 19.86 20.94
N VAL A 919 10.22 18.84 21.39
CA VAL A 919 8.78 18.89 21.61
C VAL A 919 8.52 18.78 23.10
N ILE A 920 7.75 19.72 23.62
CA ILE A 920 7.23 19.68 24.98
C ILE A 920 5.73 19.54 24.87
N ASP A 921 5.21 18.48 25.46
CA ASP A 921 3.79 18.16 25.52
C ASP A 921 3.46 17.84 26.97
N THR A 922 2.67 18.69 27.61
CA THR A 922 2.35 18.57 29.03
C THR A 922 0.88 18.81 29.20
N TYR A 923 0.20 17.94 29.94
CA TYR A 923 -1.17 18.20 30.34
C TYR A 923 -1.36 17.86 31.81
N TRP A 924 -2.22 18.61 32.46
CA TRP A 924 -2.58 18.45 33.85
C TRP A 924 -4.09 18.47 33.96
N ASN A 925 -4.66 17.31 34.27
CA ASN A 925 -6.09 17.14 34.47
C ASN A 925 -6.39 17.08 35.98
N ILE A 926 -7.31 17.92 36.43
CA ILE A 926 -7.69 18.06 37.83
C ILE A 926 -9.19 17.82 37.94
N ASN A 927 -9.57 16.85 38.76
CA ASN A 927 -10.93 16.73 39.25
C ASN A 927 -11.09 17.58 40.53
N LEU A 928 -11.90 18.63 40.49
CA LEU A 928 -12.10 19.57 41.59
C LEU A 928 -13.07 19.03 42.65
N THR A 929 -13.97 18.10 42.30
CA THR A 929 -14.87 17.45 43.27
C THR A 929 -14.19 16.31 44.01
N GLN A 930 -13.38 15.53 43.30
CA GLN A 930 -12.53 14.48 43.86
C GLN A 930 -11.04 14.78 43.59
N PRO A 931 -10.40 15.64 44.39
CA PRO A 931 -8.98 16.01 44.21
C PRO A 931 -7.99 14.86 44.09
N THR A 932 -8.33 13.67 44.59
CA THR A 932 -7.52 12.44 44.45
C THR A 932 -7.46 11.91 43.02
N ASP A 933 -8.42 12.26 42.17
CA ASP A 933 -8.43 11.97 40.74
C ASP A 933 -7.77 13.13 39.98
N ASN A 934 -6.43 13.11 39.95
CA ASN A 934 -5.67 14.05 39.14
C ASN A 934 -4.49 13.38 38.46
N VAL A 935 -4.09 13.93 37.32
CA VAL A 935 -2.97 13.42 36.54
C VAL A 935 -2.26 14.59 35.88
N LEU A 936 -0.99 14.80 36.24
CA LEU A 936 -0.06 15.60 35.44
C LEU A 936 0.82 14.64 34.65
N GLU A 937 0.79 14.74 33.33
CA GLU A 937 1.70 14.03 32.44
C GLU A 937 2.59 15.05 31.72
N PHE A 938 3.90 14.78 31.76
CA PHE A 938 4.92 15.56 31.09
C PHE A 938 5.64 14.68 30.09
N LYS A 939 5.59 15.06 28.82
CA LYS A 939 6.25 14.39 27.71
C LYS A 939 7.25 15.34 27.06
N TRP A 940 8.49 14.89 26.98
CA TRP A 940 9.58 15.60 26.35
C TRP A 940 10.20 14.72 25.27
N ILE A 941 10.22 15.24 24.04
CA ILE A 941 10.90 14.61 22.91
C ILE A 941 12.07 15.50 22.52
N GLN A 942 13.26 14.93 22.52
CA GLN A 942 14.48 15.58 22.06
C GLN A 942 15.06 14.81 20.89
N GLU A 943 15.11 15.45 19.74
CA GLU A 943 15.77 14.94 18.53
C GLU A 943 17.03 15.78 18.27
N PHE A 944 18.14 15.10 18.10
CA PHE A 944 19.46 15.66 17.82
C PHE A 944 20.05 14.91 16.63
N HIS A 945 20.28 15.61 15.52
CA HIS A 945 20.82 15.04 14.30
C HIS A 945 22.14 15.72 13.96
N THR A 946 23.21 14.96 13.83
CA THR A 946 24.54 15.43 13.40
C THR A 946 24.92 14.78 12.09
N TYR A 947 25.12 15.60 11.05
CA TYR A 947 25.44 15.16 9.70
C TYR A 947 26.53 14.08 9.66
N LYS A 948 26.17 12.89 9.15
CA LYS A 948 27.04 11.70 8.99
C LYS A 948 27.76 11.26 10.27
N PHE A 949 27.18 11.52 11.43
CA PHE A 949 27.79 11.12 12.70
C PHE A 949 26.79 10.45 13.64
N ILE A 950 25.83 11.17 14.18
CA ILE A 950 24.93 10.61 15.20
C ILE A 950 23.54 11.24 15.16
N ASP A 951 22.54 10.37 15.26
CA ASP A 951 21.14 10.73 15.44
C ASP A 951 20.65 10.17 16.77
N VAL A 952 20.17 11.05 17.63
CA VAL A 952 19.69 10.71 18.96
C VAL A 952 18.27 11.22 19.10
N LYS A 953 17.35 10.32 19.43
CA LYS A 953 15.98 10.63 19.79
C LYS A 953 15.70 10.11 21.18
N ILE A 954 15.35 11.02 22.08
CA ILE A 954 14.99 10.72 23.47
C ILE A 954 13.52 11.09 23.63
N THR A 955 12.70 10.14 24.06
CA THR A 955 11.33 10.39 24.49
C THR A 955 11.21 10.03 25.95
N PHE A 956 10.87 11.03 26.76
CA PHE A 956 10.69 10.86 28.19
C PHE A 956 9.25 11.23 28.55
N THR A 957 8.56 10.30 29.21
CA THR A 957 7.21 10.53 29.73
C THR A 957 7.22 10.34 31.25
N ALA A 958 6.87 11.38 31.99
CA ALA A 958 6.67 11.37 33.44
C ALA A 958 5.20 11.59 33.78
N ILE A 959 4.75 11.01 34.89
CA ILE A 959 3.39 11.11 35.40
C ILE A 959 3.40 11.38 36.91
N ASN A 960 2.54 12.28 37.35
CA ASN A 960 2.25 12.53 38.76
C ASN A 960 0.73 12.46 38.99
N ARG A 961 0.29 11.46 39.77
CA ARG A 961 -1.12 11.25 40.14
C ARG A 961 -1.50 11.81 41.50
N ASN A 962 -0.53 12.34 42.24
CA ASN A 962 -0.69 12.85 43.59
C ASN A 962 -0.52 14.37 43.62
N MET A 963 -0.84 15.09 42.54
CA MET A 963 -0.67 16.53 42.46
C MET A 963 -1.45 17.30 43.55
N TYR A 964 -2.43 16.65 44.18
CA TYR A 964 -3.28 17.27 45.18
C TYR A 964 -2.54 17.53 46.50
N ILE A 965 -1.48 16.77 46.80
CA ILE A 965 -0.69 16.93 48.03
C ILE A 965 0.09 18.26 48.06
N TYR A 966 0.34 18.89 46.91
CA TYR A 966 1.10 20.14 46.88
C TYR A 966 0.26 21.35 47.30
N PHE A 967 -1.06 21.22 47.26
CA PHE A 967 -1.99 22.31 47.57
C PHE A 967 -2.46 22.24 49.03
N PRO A 968 -2.24 23.30 49.84
CA PRO A 968 -2.59 23.30 51.26
C PRO A 968 -4.06 22.96 51.55
N TRP A 969 -4.99 23.53 50.78
CA TRP A 969 -6.42 23.34 50.98
C TRP A 969 -6.90 21.89 50.74
N TRP A 970 -6.27 21.14 49.83
CA TRP A 970 -6.60 19.73 49.62
C TRP A 970 -5.92 18.82 50.66
N ARG A 971 -4.69 19.13 51.10
CA ARG A 971 -4.05 18.40 52.19
C ARG A 971 -4.81 18.51 53.50
N GLU A 972 -5.27 19.71 53.85
CA GLU A 972 -6.07 19.94 55.05
C GLU A 972 -7.42 19.19 54.97
N LYS A 973 -8.08 19.20 53.79
CA LYS A 973 -9.32 18.43 53.55
C LYS A 973 -9.12 16.92 53.69
N LEU A 974 -7.98 16.40 53.27
CA LEU A 974 -7.64 14.97 53.28
C LEU A 974 -6.89 14.52 54.55
N ASN A 975 -6.62 15.43 55.49
CA ASN A 975 -5.83 15.21 56.71
C ASN A 975 -4.42 14.63 56.47
N ILE A 976 -3.74 15.09 55.41
CA ILE A 976 -2.38 14.64 55.06
C ILE A 976 -1.35 15.50 55.80
N PRO A 977 -0.56 14.93 56.73
CA PRO A 977 0.43 15.69 57.51
C PRO A 977 1.68 16.04 56.66
N GLY A 978 2.28 17.19 56.95
CA GLY A 978 3.55 17.62 56.35
C GLY A 978 3.41 18.55 55.14
N LYS A 979 4.37 19.48 54.98
CA LYS A 979 4.43 20.41 53.85
C LYS A 979 5.33 19.82 52.77
N ILE A 980 4.75 19.49 51.63
CA ILE A 980 5.50 19.00 50.45
C ILE A 980 5.43 20.10 49.39
N GLY A 981 6.57 20.66 49.01
CA GLY A 981 6.64 21.69 47.96
C GLY A 981 6.70 21.07 46.57
N PHE A 982 5.86 21.54 45.62
CA PHE A 982 5.85 21.06 44.23
C PHE A 982 7.23 21.11 43.57
N PHE A 983 7.91 22.27 43.63
CA PHE A 983 9.23 22.42 43.01
C PHE A 983 10.31 21.60 43.73
N GLU A 984 10.21 21.46 45.06
CA GLU A 984 11.14 20.64 45.83
C GLU A 984 11.00 19.16 45.44
N ASP A 985 9.77 18.66 45.32
CA ASP A 985 9.47 17.30 44.87
C ASP A 985 9.89 17.10 43.39
N LEU A 986 9.62 18.08 42.52
CA LEU A 986 10.07 18.06 41.12
C LEU A 986 11.61 17.96 41.02
N PHE A 987 12.36 18.78 41.78
CA PHE A 987 13.82 18.71 41.79
C PHE A 987 14.35 17.42 42.43
N LYS A 988 13.64 16.85 43.41
CA LYS A 988 13.94 15.51 43.94
C LYS A 988 13.79 14.43 42.85
N SER A 989 12.78 14.54 41.98
CA SER A 989 12.56 13.59 40.87
C SER A 989 13.71 13.56 39.85
N PHE A 990 14.31 14.72 39.55
CA PHE A 990 15.46 14.86 38.66
C PHE A 990 16.81 14.58 39.33
N ASN A 991 16.84 14.26 40.63
CA ASN A 991 18.10 14.03 41.34
C ASN A 991 18.67 12.63 41.06
N ILE A 992 19.37 12.49 39.94
CA ILE A 992 19.96 11.21 39.50
C ILE A 992 20.99 10.66 40.50
N PHE A 993 21.64 11.53 41.30
CA PHE A 993 22.72 11.17 42.21
C PHE A 993 22.24 10.62 43.57
N ASN A 994 20.96 10.73 43.92
CA ASN A 994 20.42 10.23 45.18
C ASN A 994 19.13 9.44 44.96
N ALA A 995 19.21 8.12 45.04
CA ALA A 995 18.07 7.22 44.84
C ALA A 995 16.97 7.43 45.89
N GLY A 996 17.31 7.68 47.16
CA GLY A 996 16.34 7.91 48.23
C GLY A 996 15.43 9.11 47.94
N LYS A 997 16.01 10.23 47.49
CA LYS A 997 15.23 11.42 47.10
C LYS A 997 14.29 11.17 45.92
N ARG A 998 14.63 10.26 45.00
CA ARG A 998 13.75 9.89 43.88
C ARG A 998 12.59 8.98 44.32
N TYR A 999 12.82 8.06 45.26
CA TYR A 999 11.74 7.24 45.83
C TYR A 999 10.73 8.06 46.65
N GLU A 1000 11.18 9.15 47.27
CA GLU A 1000 10.30 10.09 47.97
C GLU A 1000 9.48 10.98 47.02
N SER A 1001 9.79 11.00 45.73
CA SER A 1001 9.14 11.88 44.76
C SER A 1001 7.84 11.29 44.21
N ASN A 1002 6.83 12.14 44.03
CA ASN A 1002 5.57 11.73 43.40
C ASN A 1002 5.58 11.82 41.86
N PHE A 1003 6.68 12.31 41.28
CA PHE A 1003 6.89 12.31 39.82
C PHE A 1003 7.52 11.00 39.37
N ASN A 1004 6.66 10.10 38.92
CA ASN A 1004 7.08 8.78 38.47
C ASN A 1004 7.34 8.78 36.97
N MET A 1005 8.39 8.09 36.54
CA MET A 1005 8.65 7.86 35.13
C MET A 1005 7.65 6.84 34.58
N LYS A 1006 6.88 7.20 33.56
CA LYS A 1006 5.90 6.33 32.88
C LYS A 1006 6.57 5.53 31.75
N ARG A 1007 7.45 6.18 30.97
CA ARG A 1007 8.15 5.54 29.86
C ARG A 1007 9.40 6.35 29.47
N LEU A 1008 10.46 5.65 29.12
CA LEU A 1008 11.68 6.20 28.53
C LEU A 1008 11.98 5.44 27.25
N ASP A 1009 12.03 6.15 26.12
CA ASP A 1009 12.49 5.60 24.85
C ASP A 1009 13.75 6.36 24.39
N LEU A 1010 14.79 5.63 24.04
CA LEU A 1010 16.04 6.14 23.48
C LEU A 1010 16.31 5.43 22.16
N THR A 1011 16.45 6.20 21.09
CA THR A 1011 16.95 5.73 19.81
C THR A 1011 18.25 6.46 19.53
N LEU A 1012 19.33 5.71 19.30
CA LEU A 1012 20.63 6.24 18.93
C LEU A 1012 21.07 5.53 17.65
N ILE A 1013 21.35 6.29 16.61
CA ILE A 1013 21.92 5.80 15.35
C ILE A 1013 23.29 6.45 15.23
N HIS A 1014 24.35 5.65 15.19
CA HIS A 1014 25.72 6.12 15.02
C HIS A 1014 26.24 5.69 13.66
N HIS A 1015 26.52 6.68 12.82
CA HIS A 1015 27.02 6.50 11.45
C HIS A 1015 28.55 6.31 11.50
N LEU A 1016 28.99 5.07 11.35
CA LEU A 1016 30.39 4.62 11.32
C LEU A 1016 30.88 4.51 9.86
N GLY A 1017 30.66 5.55 9.07
CA GLY A 1017 31.02 5.60 7.65
C GLY A 1017 30.17 4.65 6.81
N SER A 1018 30.61 3.40 6.64
CA SER A 1018 29.88 2.37 5.91
C SER A 1018 28.89 1.59 6.77
N TRP A 1019 28.91 1.75 8.09
CA TRP A 1019 28.06 0.99 9.02
C TRP A 1019 27.16 1.93 9.82
N ASP A 1020 25.92 1.52 10.05
CA ASP A 1020 25.02 2.18 10.98
C ASP A 1020 24.81 1.28 12.20
N LEU A 1021 25.23 1.77 13.36
CA LEU A 1021 24.95 1.16 14.64
C LEU A 1021 23.70 1.80 15.24
N THR A 1022 22.61 1.04 15.29
CA THR A 1022 21.35 1.50 15.88
C THR A 1022 21.12 0.81 17.21
N VAL A 1023 20.97 1.62 18.25
CA VAL A 1023 20.61 1.21 19.60
C VAL A 1023 19.22 1.77 19.90
N GLN A 1024 18.27 0.90 20.19
CA GLN A 1024 16.95 1.29 20.68
C GLN A 1024 16.75 0.70 22.06
N TYR A 1025 16.25 1.52 22.96
CA TYR A 1025 15.91 1.14 24.31
C TYR A 1025 14.56 1.73 24.65
N GLY A 1026 13.60 0.90 25.01
CA GLY A 1026 12.31 1.30 25.55
C GLY A 1026 12.16 0.72 26.96
N GLY A 1027 11.82 1.53 27.94
CA GLY A 1027 11.65 1.05 29.31
C GLY A 1027 10.45 1.67 30.00
N TRP A 1028 9.71 0.87 30.76
CA TRP A 1028 8.54 1.28 31.51
C TRP A 1028 8.36 0.44 32.77
N PRO A 1029 7.78 1.00 33.85
CA PRO A 1029 7.37 0.21 35.00
C PRO A 1029 6.11 -0.59 34.67
N ALA A 1030 6.14 -1.90 34.95
CA ALA A 1030 4.98 -2.78 34.83
C ALA A 1030 4.69 -3.45 36.18
N TYR A 1031 3.40 -3.58 36.51
CA TYR A 1031 3.00 -4.30 37.71
C TYR A 1031 3.12 -5.80 37.49
N ASP A 1032 3.92 -6.47 38.33
CA ASP A 1032 4.05 -7.92 38.36
C ASP A 1032 3.06 -8.48 39.41
N SER A 1033 1.98 -9.11 38.94
CA SER A 1033 0.95 -9.69 39.79
C SER A 1033 1.45 -10.85 40.66
N VAL A 1034 2.55 -11.50 40.29
CA VAL A 1034 3.15 -12.62 41.04
C VAL A 1034 4.03 -12.10 42.18
N ARG A 1035 4.77 -11.01 41.95
CA ARG A 1035 5.64 -10.39 42.97
C ARG A 1035 4.96 -9.29 43.79
N GLY A 1036 3.77 -8.86 43.40
CA GLY A 1036 3.05 -7.76 44.05
C GLY A 1036 3.81 -6.43 44.01
N SER A 1037 4.68 -6.23 43.03
CA SER A 1037 5.58 -5.08 42.96
C SER A 1037 5.72 -4.56 41.53
N TYR A 1038 6.07 -3.29 41.37
CA TYR A 1038 6.39 -2.72 40.06
C TYR A 1038 7.81 -3.12 39.67
N THR A 1039 7.93 -3.86 38.58
CA THR A 1039 9.21 -4.24 37.96
C THR A 1039 9.46 -3.37 36.75
N TRP A 1040 10.71 -2.95 36.54
CA TRP A 1040 11.10 -2.28 35.30
C TRP A 1040 11.15 -3.29 34.16
N LYS A 1041 10.29 -3.12 33.16
CA LYS A 1041 10.38 -3.85 31.89
C LYS A 1041 11.15 -3.01 30.89
N SER A 1042 12.04 -3.66 30.16
CA SER A 1042 12.84 -3.02 29.12
C SER A 1042 12.87 -3.86 27.86
N ASP A 1043 12.64 -3.20 26.75
CA ASP A 1043 12.93 -3.70 25.42
C ASP A 1043 14.25 -3.06 24.97
N PHE A 1044 15.22 -3.91 24.61
CA PHE A 1044 16.50 -3.45 24.09
C PHE A 1044 16.72 -4.05 22.72
N ASN A 1045 17.11 -3.22 21.77
CA ASN A 1045 17.35 -3.65 20.40
C ASN A 1045 18.65 -3.02 19.91
N LEU A 1046 19.57 -3.89 19.50
CA LEU A 1046 20.86 -3.53 18.93
C LEU A 1046 20.89 -4.04 17.51
N SER A 1047 20.96 -3.15 16.54
CA SER A 1047 21.13 -3.53 15.15
C SER A 1047 22.37 -2.89 14.54
N ILE A 1048 23.12 -3.69 13.79
CA ILE A 1048 24.29 -3.23 13.04
C ILE A 1048 23.98 -3.48 11.57
N LYS A 1049 23.84 -2.40 10.80
CA LYS A 1049 23.59 -2.43 9.35
C LYS A 1049 24.86 -2.04 8.61
N TRP A 1050 25.25 -2.82 7.61
CA TRP A 1050 26.31 -2.43 6.66
C TRP A 1050 25.70 -1.74 5.43
N ASN A 1051 25.87 -0.42 5.29
CA ASN A 1051 25.19 0.38 4.26
C ASN A 1051 25.49 -0.07 2.81
N PRO A 1052 26.75 -0.41 2.42
CA PRO A 1052 27.08 -0.94 1.10
C PRO A 1052 26.60 -2.37 0.81
N LEU A 1053 26.26 -3.14 1.85
CA LEU A 1053 25.69 -4.49 1.73
C LEU A 1053 24.62 -4.67 2.82
N PRO A 1054 23.39 -4.16 2.60
CA PRO A 1054 22.31 -4.19 3.60
C PRO A 1054 21.94 -5.59 4.10
N VAL A 1055 22.27 -6.62 3.30
CA VAL A 1055 22.21 -8.06 3.61
C VAL A 1055 22.99 -8.40 4.90
N PHE A 1056 24.07 -7.68 5.20
CA PHE A 1056 24.77 -7.76 6.49
C PHE A 1056 24.10 -6.82 7.50
N ASN A 1057 22.89 -7.20 7.92
CA ASN A 1057 22.21 -6.56 9.03
C ASN A 1057 21.89 -7.59 10.10
N GLN A 1058 22.52 -7.45 11.26
CA GLN A 1058 22.21 -8.30 12.42
C GLN A 1058 21.42 -7.48 13.42
N ARG A 1059 20.25 -7.99 13.80
CA ARG A 1059 19.43 -7.42 14.86
C ARG A 1059 19.42 -8.37 16.05
N THR A 1060 19.92 -7.89 17.16
CA THR A 1060 19.79 -8.56 18.46
C THR A 1060 18.71 -7.83 19.24
N SER A 1061 17.61 -8.54 19.54
CA SER A 1061 16.51 -8.00 20.32
C SER A 1061 16.41 -8.70 21.68
N TYR A 1062 16.08 -7.93 22.71
CA TYR A 1062 15.74 -8.42 24.03
C TYR A 1062 14.34 -7.94 24.37
N LYS A 1063 13.40 -8.89 24.43
CA LYS A 1063 11.98 -8.63 24.68
C LYS A 1063 11.42 -9.76 25.55
N ASN A 1064 10.60 -9.42 26.55
CA ASN A 1064 10.00 -10.41 27.48
C ASN A 1064 11.02 -11.36 28.13
N ASP A 1065 12.17 -10.86 28.55
CA ASP A 1065 13.27 -11.63 29.16
C ASP A 1065 13.93 -12.67 28.22
N ILE A 1066 13.70 -12.60 26.91
CA ILE A 1066 14.28 -13.50 25.91
C ILE A 1066 15.15 -12.68 24.94
N TRP A 1067 16.36 -13.18 24.68
CA TRP A 1067 17.21 -12.68 23.59
C TRP A 1067 16.84 -13.40 22.29
N SER A 1068 16.46 -12.65 21.25
CA SER A 1068 16.37 -13.14 19.87
C SER A 1068 17.46 -12.51 19.02
N VAL A 1069 17.94 -13.26 18.03
CA VAL A 1069 18.86 -12.77 17.00
C VAL A 1069 18.18 -13.07 15.68
N ASP A 1070 17.80 -12.01 14.98
CA ASP A 1070 17.05 -12.09 13.73
C ASP A 1070 17.89 -11.45 12.61
N SER A 1071 18.03 -12.14 11.48
CA SER A 1071 18.46 -11.55 10.19
C SER A 1071 17.20 -11.03 9.50
N PHE A 1072 17.16 -9.73 9.21
CA PHE A 1072 15.93 -9.05 8.81
C PHE A 1072 15.56 -9.31 7.34
N GLU A 1073 14.28 -9.54 7.06
CA GLU A 1073 13.66 -9.45 5.72
C GLU A 1073 12.95 -8.07 5.59
N TYR A 1074 13.02 -7.45 4.42
CA TYR A 1074 12.54 -6.09 4.17
C TYR A 1074 11.01 -6.01 4.21
N ASP A 1075 10.46 -5.51 5.32
CA ASP A 1075 9.04 -5.20 5.44
C ASP A 1075 8.76 -3.78 4.89
N VAL A 1076 8.05 -3.71 3.76
CA VAL A 1076 7.81 -2.48 2.99
C VAL A 1076 6.82 -1.51 3.70
N ASP A 1077 6.15 -1.95 4.77
CA ASP A 1077 4.96 -1.26 5.28
C ASP A 1077 5.15 -0.25 6.44
N GLN A 1078 6.39 0.13 6.79
CA GLN A 1078 6.62 1.16 7.83
C GLN A 1078 6.81 2.59 7.29
N ARG A 1079 6.01 2.98 6.29
CA ARG A 1079 5.74 4.39 5.96
C ARG A 1079 4.24 4.62 5.77
N GLN A 1080 3.49 4.56 6.87
CA GLN A 1080 2.26 5.34 7.06
C GLN A 1080 2.34 6.13 8.36
#